data_AF-A0AAD6P6M4-F1
#
_entry.id   AF-A0AAD6P6M4-F1
#
_cell.length_a   1.000
_cell.length_b   1.000
_cell.length_c   1.000
_cell.angle_alpha   90.00
_cell.angle_beta   90.00
_cell.angle_gamma   90.00
#
_symmetry.space_group_name_H-M   'P 1'
#
loop_
_entity.id
_entity.type
_entity.pdbx_description
1 polymer ?
#
loop_
_entity_poly.entity_id
_entity_poly.type
_entity_poly.pdbx_seq_one_letter_code
_entity_poly.pdbx_strand_id
1 'polypeptide(L)'
;MDDVLDEWSIAILTWEMDEENTCSLEKMLCSFMRSPCFGYNQVVQRHDIALKIKASSEKLDKIAEEKAKYGFKLYEATDHELSRLSSTSFVDDSSVCGRDDEKKSVVSMLLAEMDDNNLGEATVETSIETVRHLSMILSGETSFPSSIHKAKGLHSLLIDNSGDPWRGAALPDVMKQLTCIRSLNLSGSSIEEIPKEVGKLIHLRHLNLEGCVKLVSLPETMCDLCNLQSLDVSGCWSLKELPLATVKLIKLRHLCIYDSGVAFMPKGIERLTCLRTLDCFMVCGGGENESKAANLRELKNLDHIGGRLVIKNLQGGGIEDDAEAQLIKNKKRLLCLELNFCSNHEDDNLIEVLQPPSDLERLSIYWYGGIGLPKWVALTRLQVLTLSDCGKLEVLPLLGRLPNLERVYLNRVGVRRLDVGFLGIGEVENANINEGEIARVTAFPKLKSFSIRALYQLEEWDGIERRVGEEDATTTSIFIMPQLQQLEIADCPLLRALPDYVLAASLQELKLYHCRNLKVLPPLGRLPNLESLELYMVGGVRRLDAGFLGIEEVENANINEGEIARITAFPKLKSFLIRELYQLEEWDGIERRVGEEDATTTSIFIMPQLQQLEIAHCPLLRALPDYVLAASLQELELYHCRNLEVLPPLGRLPNLESLKLYMVGVRRLDAGFLGIEEVENANINEGEIARVTAFPKLKTFLIRELYQLEEWDGIERRVGEEDATTTSIFIMPQLQQLKIADCPLQRGGEKVGCWIFRYRRS
;
A
#
# COMPACT_ATOMS: atom_id res chain seq x y z
N MET A 1 -11.25 -20.32 -33.95
CA MET A 1 -12.01 -20.27 -32.68
C MET A 1 -11.15 -20.83 -31.55
N ASP A 2 -10.56 -22.02 -31.71
CA ASP A 2 -9.61 -22.60 -30.75
C ASP A 2 -8.38 -21.71 -30.47
N ASP A 3 -7.78 -21.08 -31.49
CA ASP A 3 -6.66 -20.14 -31.25
C ASP A 3 -7.10 -18.86 -30.49
N VAL A 4 -8.38 -18.47 -30.57
CA VAL A 4 -8.92 -17.30 -29.86
C VAL A 4 -9.22 -17.63 -28.39
N LEU A 5 -9.66 -18.86 -28.12
CA LEU A 5 -9.85 -19.36 -26.76
C LEU A 5 -8.52 -19.63 -26.06
N ASP A 6 -7.53 -20.18 -26.78
CA ASP A 6 -6.15 -20.28 -26.30
C ASP A 6 -5.58 -18.87 -26.00
N GLU A 7 -5.81 -17.88 -26.88
CA GLU A 7 -5.45 -16.48 -26.64
C GLU A 7 -6.23 -15.82 -25.47
N TRP A 8 -7.47 -16.20 -25.23
CA TRP A 8 -8.27 -15.72 -24.09
C TRP A 8 -7.83 -16.36 -22.76
N SER A 9 -7.45 -17.63 -22.75
CA SER A 9 -6.84 -18.27 -21.58
C SER A 9 -5.46 -17.69 -21.27
N ILE A 10 -4.68 -17.35 -22.30
CA ILE A 10 -3.46 -16.54 -22.15
C ILE A 10 -3.81 -15.18 -21.57
N ALA A 11 -4.85 -14.52 -22.09
CA ALA A 11 -5.26 -13.21 -21.62
C ALA A 11 -5.63 -13.24 -20.13
N ILE A 12 -6.39 -14.24 -19.68
CA ILE A 12 -6.75 -14.44 -18.26
C ILE A 12 -5.51 -14.69 -17.40
N LEU A 13 -4.61 -15.58 -17.82
CA LEU A 13 -3.33 -15.83 -17.11
C LEU A 13 -2.48 -14.56 -17.04
N THR A 14 -2.39 -13.78 -18.13
CA THR A 14 -1.68 -12.50 -18.13
C THR A 14 -2.41 -11.40 -17.34
N TRP A 15 -3.74 -11.45 -17.23
CA TRP A 15 -4.55 -10.49 -16.48
C TRP A 15 -4.44 -10.76 -14.97
N GLU A 16 -4.41 -12.02 -14.55
CA GLU A 16 -4.08 -12.45 -13.19
C GLU A 16 -2.64 -12.03 -12.83
N MET A 17 -1.68 -12.21 -13.75
CA MET A 17 -0.32 -11.69 -13.59
C MET A 17 -0.25 -10.15 -13.52
N ASP A 18 -1.09 -9.42 -14.27
CA ASP A 18 -1.12 -7.94 -14.24
C ASP A 18 -1.85 -7.39 -12.98
N GLU A 19 -2.86 -8.09 -12.47
CA GLU A 19 -3.50 -7.76 -11.18
C GLU A 19 -2.56 -8.04 -10.00
N GLU A 20 -1.81 -9.14 -10.00
CA GLU A 20 -0.80 -9.42 -8.95
C GLU A 20 0.46 -8.55 -9.05
N ASN A 21 0.78 -8.05 -10.25
CA ASN A 21 1.86 -7.06 -10.46
C ASN A 21 1.42 -5.61 -10.19
N THR A 22 0.15 -5.36 -9.89
CA THR A 22 -0.22 -4.18 -9.08
C THR A 22 0.08 -4.44 -7.60
N CYS A 23 1.38 -4.39 -7.28
CA CYS A 23 1.87 -4.21 -5.91
C CYS A 23 1.65 -5.38 -4.92
N SER A 24 2.17 -6.57 -5.23
CA SER A 24 2.53 -7.57 -4.20
C SER A 24 3.84 -7.19 -3.48
N LEU A 25 3.77 -6.11 -2.69
CA LEU A 25 4.78 -5.74 -1.68
C LEU A 25 4.16 -5.73 -0.26
N GLU A 26 3.17 -6.61 -0.02
CA GLU A 26 2.45 -6.71 1.26
C GLU A 26 2.73 -7.99 2.08
N LYS A 27 3.68 -8.85 1.69
CA LYS A 27 4.03 -10.03 2.50
C LYS A 27 5.52 -10.21 2.77
N MET A 28 6.13 -9.19 3.38
CA MET A 28 6.94 -9.35 4.60
C MET A 28 7.42 -7.96 5.07
N LEU A 29 6.60 -7.29 5.88
CA LEU A 29 6.97 -6.40 7.00
C LEU A 29 5.67 -5.90 7.67
N CYS A 30 5.29 -6.60 8.75
CA CYS A 30 4.41 -6.23 9.88
C CYS A 30 3.17 -5.31 9.69
N SER A 31 1.99 -5.95 9.72
CA SER A 31 0.74 -5.65 10.44
C SER A 31 0.25 -4.21 10.72
N PHE A 32 -1.02 -3.97 10.34
CA PHE A 32 -2.03 -2.96 10.76
C PHE A 32 -2.22 -1.70 9.87
N MET A 33 -3.22 -1.68 8.96
CA MET A 33 -4.59 -1.11 9.12
C MET A 33 -5.32 -1.02 7.76
N ARG A 34 -6.66 -1.01 7.81
CA ARG A 34 -7.62 -0.90 6.68
C ARG A 34 -8.01 0.56 6.36
N SER A 35 -8.09 0.86 5.04
CA SER A 35 -8.98 1.84 4.33
C SER A 35 -8.71 3.36 4.44
N PRO A 36 -9.31 4.23 3.59
CA PRO A 36 -9.32 4.30 2.12
C PRO A 36 -9.04 5.73 1.55
N CYS A 37 -8.51 5.87 0.32
CA CYS A 37 -9.04 6.71 -0.78
C CYS A 37 -8.03 7.07 -1.90
N PHE A 38 -8.60 7.21 -3.09
CA PHE A 38 -7.99 7.24 -4.43
C PHE A 38 -7.45 8.62 -4.87
N GLY A 39 -6.36 8.58 -5.64
CA GLY A 39 -6.38 8.97 -7.06
C GLY A 39 -5.89 10.37 -7.44
N TYR A 40 -4.96 10.44 -8.42
CA TYR A 40 -5.00 11.33 -9.60
C TYR A 40 -3.83 10.98 -10.56
N ASN A 41 -4.05 9.99 -11.42
CA ASN A 41 -3.45 9.90 -12.78
C ASN A 41 -4.42 9.21 -13.76
N GLN A 42 -5.71 9.21 -13.42
CA GLN A 42 -6.73 8.48 -14.15
C GLN A 42 -7.38 9.31 -15.28
N VAL A 43 -7.03 10.59 -15.47
CA VAL A 43 -7.81 11.51 -16.33
C VAL A 43 -7.56 11.32 -17.83
N VAL A 44 -6.35 10.95 -18.26
CA VAL A 44 -6.07 10.71 -19.70
C VAL A 44 -6.56 9.33 -20.15
N GLN A 45 -6.44 8.30 -19.31
CA GLN A 45 -7.03 6.98 -19.58
C GLN A 45 -8.57 6.98 -19.47
N ARG A 46 -9.15 7.82 -18.59
CA ARG A 46 -10.62 7.99 -18.49
C ARG A 46 -11.22 8.67 -19.71
N HIS A 47 -10.48 9.42 -20.53
CA HIS A 47 -11.04 10.00 -21.76
C HIS A 47 -11.32 8.93 -22.82
N ASP A 48 -10.37 8.01 -23.05
CA ASP A 48 -10.56 6.89 -23.99
C ASP A 48 -11.63 5.91 -23.51
N ILE A 49 -11.71 5.67 -22.19
CA ILE A 49 -12.77 4.86 -21.60
C ILE A 49 -14.13 5.57 -21.69
N ALA A 50 -14.18 6.89 -21.45
CA ALA A 50 -15.41 7.68 -21.58
C ALA A 50 -15.90 7.74 -23.04
N LEU A 51 -14.99 7.82 -24.02
CA LEU A 51 -15.33 7.74 -25.44
C LEU A 51 -15.87 6.35 -25.83
N LYS A 52 -15.32 5.27 -25.25
CA LYS A 52 -15.84 3.90 -25.43
C LYS A 52 -17.20 3.70 -24.75
N ILE A 53 -17.41 4.26 -23.55
CA ILE A 53 -18.69 4.26 -22.86
C ILE A 53 -19.74 5.03 -23.67
N LYS A 54 -19.38 6.22 -24.19
CA LYS A 54 -20.27 7.02 -25.05
C LYS A 54 -20.64 6.29 -26.35
N ALA A 55 -19.67 5.65 -27.00
CA ALA A 55 -19.94 4.82 -28.19
C ALA A 55 -20.84 3.60 -27.88
N SER A 56 -20.80 3.10 -26.63
CA SER A 56 -21.62 1.99 -26.18
C SER A 56 -23.03 2.45 -25.78
N SER A 57 -23.17 3.63 -25.18
CA SER A 57 -24.48 4.24 -24.89
C SER A 57 -25.21 4.60 -26.17
N GLU A 58 -24.54 5.17 -27.17
CA GLU A 58 -25.14 5.46 -28.48
C GLU A 58 -25.62 4.20 -29.22
N LYS A 59 -24.97 3.05 -29.00
CA LYS A 59 -25.45 1.75 -29.49
C LYS A 59 -26.67 1.25 -28.71
N LEU A 60 -26.68 1.42 -27.39
CA LEU A 60 -27.83 1.06 -26.55
C LEU A 60 -29.05 1.92 -26.86
N ASP A 61 -28.87 3.21 -27.16
CA ASP A 61 -29.94 4.11 -27.58
C ASP A 61 -30.53 3.68 -28.94
N LYS A 62 -29.69 3.27 -29.90
CA LYS A 62 -30.17 2.65 -31.16
C LYS A 62 -30.94 1.35 -30.93
N ILE A 63 -30.48 0.51 -30.01
CA ILE A 63 -31.18 -0.73 -29.64
C ILE A 63 -32.51 -0.42 -28.95
N ALA A 64 -32.58 0.65 -28.15
CA ALA A 64 -33.81 1.13 -27.53
C ALA A 64 -34.80 1.71 -28.55
N GLU A 65 -34.32 2.46 -29.56
CA GLU A 65 -35.12 2.89 -30.70
C GLU A 65 -35.62 1.70 -31.53
N GLU A 66 -34.78 0.69 -31.77
CA GLU A 66 -35.19 -0.55 -32.44
C GLU A 66 -36.20 -1.33 -31.61
N LYS A 67 -36.02 -1.43 -30.28
CA LYS A 67 -37.00 -2.06 -29.37
C LYS A 67 -38.36 -1.36 -29.43
N ALA A 68 -38.38 -0.02 -29.49
CA ALA A 68 -39.60 0.77 -29.65
C ALA A 68 -40.23 0.56 -31.04
N LYS A 69 -39.40 0.46 -32.09
CA LYS A 69 -39.82 0.20 -33.47
C LYS A 69 -40.42 -1.18 -33.68
N TYR A 70 -39.94 -2.19 -32.95
CA TYR A 70 -40.40 -3.59 -33.06
C TYR A 70 -41.42 -4.00 -31.99
N GLY A 71 -41.78 -3.12 -31.05
CA GLY A 71 -43.00 -3.23 -30.23
C GLY A 71 -42.98 -4.31 -29.15
N PHE A 72 -41.83 -4.61 -28.54
CA PHE A 72 -41.75 -5.60 -27.46
C PHE A 72 -42.37 -5.09 -26.13
N LYS A 73 -43.39 -5.78 -25.61
CA LYS A 73 -44.06 -5.46 -24.34
C LYS A 73 -43.60 -6.39 -23.21
N LEU A 74 -43.27 -5.82 -22.05
CA LEU A 74 -43.07 -6.54 -20.79
C LEU A 74 -44.41 -6.67 -20.04
N TYR A 75 -44.68 -7.84 -19.47
CA TYR A 75 -45.78 -8.06 -18.52
C TYR A 75 -45.23 -8.02 -17.09
N GLU A 76 -45.80 -7.16 -16.25
CA GLU A 76 -45.57 -7.11 -14.81
C GLU A 76 -46.57 -8.02 -14.09
N ALA A 77 -46.11 -8.77 -13.09
CA ALA A 77 -46.96 -9.42 -12.10
C ALA A 77 -46.47 -9.08 -10.68
N THR A 78 -47.43 -8.76 -9.82
CA THR A 78 -47.34 -8.10 -8.50
C THR A 78 -46.97 -9.01 -7.34
N ASP A 79 -46.26 -8.43 -6.37
CA ASP A 79 -45.76 -8.98 -5.10
C ASP A 79 -46.82 -9.51 -4.12
N HIS A 80 -46.52 -10.66 -3.48
CA HIS A 80 -46.81 -10.92 -2.06
C HIS A 80 -45.74 -11.85 -1.46
N GLU A 81 -45.23 -11.47 -0.28
CA GLU A 81 -44.02 -11.95 0.41
C GLU A 81 -44.02 -13.44 0.82
N LEU A 82 -42.87 -14.12 0.68
CA LEU A 82 -42.34 -15.16 1.60
C LEU A 82 -40.81 -15.34 1.40
N SER A 83 -40.06 -15.21 2.50
CA SER A 83 -38.67 -15.66 2.79
C SER A 83 -37.69 -15.95 1.64
N ARG A 84 -36.57 -15.18 1.62
CA ARG A 84 -35.42 -15.32 0.72
C ARG A 84 -34.89 -16.76 0.63
N LEU A 85 -34.99 -17.32 -0.57
CA LEU A 85 -34.29 -18.49 -1.09
C LEU A 85 -33.58 -18.13 -2.41
N SER A 86 -32.58 -18.94 -2.74
CA SER A 86 -31.54 -18.81 -3.76
C SER A 86 -31.91 -18.44 -5.22
N SER A 87 -30.97 -17.70 -5.85
CA SER A 87 -30.69 -17.48 -7.31
C SER A 87 -31.78 -16.78 -8.15
N THR A 88 -31.46 -15.98 -9.18
CA THR A 88 -31.23 -16.48 -10.56
C THR A 88 -30.70 -15.37 -11.48
N SER A 89 -29.67 -15.68 -12.27
CA SER A 89 -29.36 -15.00 -13.54
C SER A 89 -30.39 -15.43 -14.58
N PHE A 90 -31.11 -14.50 -15.20
CA PHE A 90 -31.97 -14.80 -16.35
C PHE A 90 -31.13 -14.72 -17.63
N VAL A 91 -30.34 -15.77 -17.86
CA VAL A 91 -30.12 -16.28 -19.23
C VAL A 91 -31.26 -17.26 -19.46
N ASP A 92 -31.97 -17.14 -20.58
CA ASP A 92 -32.89 -18.17 -21.01
C ASP A 92 -32.08 -19.41 -21.43
N ASP A 93 -31.97 -20.36 -20.50
CA ASP A 93 -31.31 -21.68 -20.64
C ASP A 93 -31.80 -22.46 -21.87
N SER A 94 -33.00 -22.15 -22.40
CA SER A 94 -33.49 -22.81 -23.61
C SER A 94 -32.79 -22.34 -24.90
N SER A 95 -32.06 -21.21 -24.84
CA SER A 95 -31.36 -20.61 -25.99
C SER A 95 -29.85 -20.81 -25.97
N VAL A 96 -29.27 -21.34 -24.88
CA VAL A 96 -27.91 -21.88 -24.86
C VAL A 96 -27.96 -23.35 -25.27
N CYS A 97 -28.25 -23.58 -26.54
CA CYS A 97 -28.15 -24.91 -27.12
C CYS A 97 -26.68 -25.21 -27.45
N GLY A 98 -26.07 -26.03 -26.59
CA GLY A 98 -24.78 -26.64 -26.82
C GLY A 98 -24.01 -26.86 -25.52
N ARG A 99 -24.04 -28.09 -25.03
CA ARG A 99 -23.19 -28.67 -23.96
C ARG A 99 -23.70 -28.64 -22.51
N ASP A 100 -24.92 -28.23 -22.18
CA ASP A 100 -25.42 -28.41 -20.79
C ASP A 100 -25.64 -29.88 -20.43
N ASP A 101 -26.10 -30.68 -21.41
CA ASP A 101 -26.17 -32.14 -21.26
C ASP A 101 -24.77 -32.77 -21.18
N GLU A 102 -23.80 -32.26 -21.95
CA GLU A 102 -22.40 -32.70 -21.87
C GLU A 102 -21.75 -32.30 -20.54
N LYS A 103 -22.03 -31.11 -20.02
CA LYS A 103 -21.57 -30.63 -18.71
C LYS A 103 -22.16 -31.46 -17.58
N LYS A 104 -23.48 -31.70 -17.59
CA LYS A 104 -24.14 -32.59 -16.63
C LYS A 104 -23.64 -34.03 -16.76
N SER A 105 -23.38 -34.49 -17.98
CA SER A 105 -22.82 -35.81 -18.26
C SER A 105 -21.39 -35.95 -17.73
N VAL A 106 -20.50 -34.99 -17.98
CA VAL A 106 -19.11 -34.96 -17.47
C VAL A 106 -19.07 -34.85 -15.95
N VAL A 107 -19.90 -33.98 -15.36
CA VAL A 107 -20.02 -33.86 -13.90
C VAL A 107 -20.56 -35.16 -13.30
N SER A 108 -21.57 -35.78 -13.91
CA SER A 108 -22.07 -37.09 -13.46
C SER A 108 -21.03 -38.21 -13.62
N MET A 109 -20.17 -38.19 -14.64
CA MET A 109 -19.08 -39.16 -14.80
C MET A 109 -17.97 -38.98 -13.75
N LEU A 110 -17.61 -37.73 -13.42
CA LEU A 110 -16.62 -37.44 -12.40
C LEU A 110 -17.13 -37.78 -10.98
N LEU A 111 -18.46 -37.76 -10.77
CA LEU A 111 -19.10 -38.04 -9.47
C LEU A 111 -19.61 -39.49 -9.32
N ALA A 112 -19.90 -40.21 -10.42
CA ALA A 112 -20.49 -41.56 -10.39
C ALA A 112 -19.52 -42.68 -9.95
N GLU A 113 -18.22 -42.41 -9.85
CA GLU A 113 -17.26 -43.36 -9.29
C GLU A 113 -17.33 -43.46 -7.74
N MET A 114 -18.24 -42.71 -7.08
CA MET A 114 -18.48 -42.85 -5.63
C MET A 114 -19.52 -43.92 -5.25
N ASP A 115 -20.30 -44.43 -6.20
CA ASP A 115 -21.26 -45.52 -5.95
C ASP A 115 -21.03 -46.68 -6.93
N ASP A 116 -20.34 -47.70 -6.44
CA ASP A 116 -20.26 -49.04 -7.03
C ASP A 116 -21.68 -49.64 -7.06
N ASN A 117 -22.50 -49.34 -8.09
CA ASN A 117 -23.62 -50.17 -8.56
C ASN A 117 -24.24 -49.64 -9.87
N ASN A 118 -23.92 -50.34 -10.96
CA ASN A 118 -24.63 -50.46 -12.25
C ASN A 118 -25.83 -49.51 -12.51
N LEU A 119 -25.68 -48.61 -13.49
CA LEU A 119 -26.59 -48.47 -14.65
C LEU A 119 -26.03 -47.47 -15.69
N GLY A 120 -25.84 -47.89 -16.95
CA GLY A 120 -25.70 -46.97 -18.10
C GLY A 120 -24.38 -46.98 -18.89
N GLU A 121 -23.75 -48.14 -19.08
CA GLU A 121 -22.38 -48.25 -19.64
C GLU A 121 -22.22 -47.87 -21.14
N ALA A 122 -23.29 -47.69 -21.93
CA ALA A 122 -23.16 -47.55 -23.40
C ALA A 122 -23.40 -46.15 -24.00
N THR A 123 -24.09 -45.24 -23.30
CA THR A 123 -24.33 -43.86 -23.78
C THR A 123 -23.50 -42.82 -23.02
N VAL A 124 -23.00 -43.17 -21.83
CA VAL A 124 -22.26 -42.28 -20.92
C VAL A 124 -20.78 -42.20 -21.29
N GLU A 125 -20.17 -43.24 -21.88
CA GLU A 125 -18.74 -43.24 -22.22
C GLU A 125 -18.35 -42.29 -23.38
N THR A 126 -19.31 -41.86 -24.21
CA THR A 126 -19.04 -41.08 -25.43
C THR A 126 -18.82 -39.57 -25.21
N SER A 127 -19.27 -39.00 -24.08
CA SER A 127 -19.23 -37.54 -23.87
C SER A 127 -17.92 -37.02 -23.29
N ILE A 128 -17.11 -37.84 -22.60
CA ILE A 128 -15.82 -37.36 -22.07
C ILE A 128 -14.75 -37.27 -23.15
N GLU A 129 -14.87 -38.06 -24.22
CA GLU A 129 -13.96 -38.04 -25.37
C GLU A 129 -14.08 -36.72 -26.17
N THR A 130 -15.22 -36.02 -26.08
CA THR A 130 -15.46 -34.74 -26.77
C THR A 130 -14.96 -33.53 -25.97
N VAL A 131 -14.65 -33.70 -24.68
CA VAL A 131 -14.21 -32.60 -23.80
C VAL A 131 -12.85 -32.07 -24.25
N ARG A 132 -12.80 -30.76 -24.49
CA ARG A 132 -11.56 -30.05 -24.90
C ARG A 132 -10.95 -29.20 -23.79
N HIS A 133 -11.76 -28.71 -22.85
CA HIS A 133 -11.28 -27.89 -21.74
C HIS A 133 -11.93 -28.39 -20.46
N LEU A 134 -11.11 -28.68 -19.46
CA LEU A 134 -11.54 -29.20 -18.16
C LEU A 134 -10.90 -28.36 -17.07
N SER A 135 -11.72 -27.85 -16.17
CA SER A 135 -11.29 -27.24 -14.91
C SER A 135 -11.83 -28.09 -13.79
N MET A 136 -10.99 -28.45 -12.83
CA MET A 136 -11.40 -29.28 -11.70
C MET A 136 -10.72 -28.83 -10.41
N ILE A 137 -11.46 -28.94 -9.31
CA ILE A 137 -10.94 -28.75 -7.96
C ILE A 137 -10.64 -30.14 -7.41
N LEU A 138 -9.40 -30.39 -7.02
CA LEU A 138 -9.01 -31.65 -6.40
C LEU A 138 -8.91 -31.44 -4.88
N SER A 139 -9.84 -32.02 -4.13
CA SER A 139 -9.84 -31.97 -2.67
C SER A 139 -9.20 -33.24 -2.10
N GLY A 140 -7.99 -33.16 -1.54
CA GLY A 140 -7.37 -34.19 -0.68
C GLY A 140 -7.11 -35.58 -1.28
N GLU A 141 -7.67 -35.91 -2.44
CA GLU A 141 -7.50 -37.18 -3.14
C GLU A 141 -6.12 -37.25 -3.79
N THR A 142 -5.49 -38.43 -3.71
CA THR A 142 -4.14 -38.65 -4.26
C THR A 142 -4.15 -38.95 -5.77
N SER A 143 -5.31 -39.10 -6.39
CA SER A 143 -5.46 -39.53 -7.79
C SER A 143 -6.53 -38.76 -8.56
N PHE A 144 -6.34 -38.64 -9.88
CA PHE A 144 -7.41 -38.23 -10.78
C PHE A 144 -8.45 -39.34 -10.93
N PRO A 145 -9.73 -39.02 -11.22
CA PRO A 145 -10.74 -40.02 -11.52
C PRO A 145 -10.34 -40.84 -12.74
N SER A 146 -10.58 -42.15 -12.70
CA SER A 146 -10.07 -43.08 -13.72
C SER A 146 -10.62 -42.78 -15.13
N SER A 147 -11.83 -42.23 -15.17
CA SER A 147 -12.49 -41.73 -16.38
C SER A 147 -11.70 -40.65 -17.12
N ILE A 148 -10.81 -39.88 -16.46
CA ILE A 148 -10.00 -38.85 -17.12
C ILE A 148 -9.13 -39.43 -18.25
N HIS A 149 -8.70 -40.69 -18.13
CA HIS A 149 -7.88 -41.35 -19.14
C HIS A 149 -8.60 -41.55 -20.49
N LYS A 150 -9.94 -41.49 -20.49
CA LYS A 150 -10.75 -41.55 -21.71
C LYS A 150 -10.81 -40.21 -22.45
N ALA A 151 -10.47 -39.08 -21.79
CA ALA A 151 -10.49 -37.73 -22.36
C ALA A 151 -9.32 -37.43 -23.33
N LYS A 152 -9.05 -38.32 -24.29
CA LYS A 152 -7.88 -38.21 -25.19
C LYS A 152 -7.86 -36.95 -26.05
N GLY A 153 -9.01 -36.31 -26.25
CA GLY A 153 -9.17 -35.06 -26.98
C GLY A 153 -8.87 -33.78 -26.17
N LEU A 154 -8.53 -33.89 -24.88
CA LEU A 154 -8.38 -32.72 -24.00
C LEU A 154 -7.26 -31.78 -24.48
N HIS A 155 -7.57 -30.50 -24.60
CA HIS A 155 -6.64 -29.42 -24.95
C HIS A 155 -6.24 -28.57 -23.74
N SER A 156 -7.10 -28.40 -22.75
CA SER A 156 -6.76 -27.62 -21.54
C SER A 156 -7.18 -28.35 -20.28
N LEU A 157 -6.28 -28.41 -19.30
CA LEU A 157 -6.53 -28.93 -17.97
C LEU A 157 -6.11 -27.87 -16.94
N LEU A 158 -7.08 -27.37 -16.18
CA LEU A 158 -6.86 -26.44 -15.07
C LEU A 158 -7.17 -27.17 -13.76
N ILE A 159 -6.21 -27.19 -12.84
CA ILE A 159 -6.39 -27.75 -11.51
C ILE A 159 -6.41 -26.59 -10.52
N ASP A 160 -7.58 -26.36 -9.93
CA ASP A 160 -7.75 -25.38 -8.86
C ASP A 160 -7.51 -26.06 -7.51
N ASN A 161 -6.54 -25.53 -6.76
CA ASN A 161 -6.09 -26.06 -5.48
C ASN A 161 -6.60 -25.21 -4.30
N SER A 162 -7.84 -24.70 -4.38
CA SER A 162 -8.46 -23.83 -3.36
C SER A 162 -8.71 -24.49 -1.98
N GLY A 163 -8.07 -25.61 -1.66
CA GLY A 163 -8.27 -26.38 -0.44
C GLY A 163 -6.98 -27.09 0.02
N ASP A 164 -6.95 -28.42 -0.12
CA ASP A 164 -5.83 -29.25 0.32
C ASP A 164 -4.70 -29.35 -0.73
N PRO A 165 -3.44 -29.46 -0.29
CA PRO A 165 -2.32 -29.54 -1.21
C PRO A 165 -2.28 -30.86 -1.98
N TRP A 166 -2.64 -30.83 -3.26
CA TRP A 166 -2.50 -31.97 -4.16
C TRP A 166 -1.02 -32.33 -4.39
N ARG A 167 -0.70 -33.62 -4.22
CA ARG A 167 0.69 -34.14 -4.22
C ARG A 167 1.19 -34.67 -5.57
N GLY A 168 0.36 -34.68 -6.60
CA GLY A 168 0.79 -35.09 -7.95
C GLY A 168 1.02 -36.58 -8.17
N ALA A 169 0.64 -37.47 -7.25
CA ALA A 169 0.97 -38.90 -7.36
C ALA A 169 0.44 -39.57 -8.66
N ALA A 170 -0.68 -39.08 -9.20
CA ALA A 170 -1.26 -39.58 -10.47
C ALA A 170 -0.88 -38.75 -11.72
N LEU A 171 -0.02 -37.73 -11.60
CA LEU A 171 0.48 -36.96 -12.76
C LEU A 171 1.11 -37.81 -13.87
N PRO A 172 1.96 -38.82 -13.58
CA PRO A 172 2.62 -39.58 -14.63
C PRO A 172 1.61 -40.29 -15.54
N ASP A 173 0.56 -40.87 -14.97
CA ASP A 173 -0.47 -41.58 -15.72
C ASP A 173 -1.31 -40.62 -16.56
N VAL A 174 -1.66 -39.47 -16.01
CA VAL A 174 -2.41 -38.44 -16.76
C VAL A 174 -1.61 -37.86 -17.91
N MET A 175 -0.34 -37.50 -17.68
CA MET A 175 0.54 -36.98 -18.74
C MET A 175 0.84 -38.03 -19.83
N LYS A 176 0.81 -39.32 -19.49
CA LYS A 176 0.97 -40.42 -20.45
C LYS A 176 -0.26 -40.60 -21.34
N GLN A 177 -1.46 -40.35 -20.83
CA GLN A 177 -2.72 -40.58 -21.56
C GLN A 177 -3.18 -39.33 -22.34
N LEU A 178 -3.07 -38.14 -21.75
CA LEU A 178 -3.63 -36.89 -22.28
C LEU A 178 -2.68 -36.15 -23.23
N THR A 179 -2.29 -36.82 -24.31
CA THR A 179 -1.25 -36.31 -25.25
C THR A 179 -1.65 -35.10 -26.09
N CYS A 180 -2.94 -34.77 -26.18
CA CYS A 180 -3.44 -33.61 -26.95
C CYS A 180 -3.44 -32.28 -26.17
N ILE A 181 -3.01 -32.28 -24.91
CA ILE A 181 -3.03 -31.08 -24.07
C ILE A 181 -2.13 -29.98 -24.67
N ARG A 182 -2.68 -28.77 -24.69
CA ARG A 182 -2.06 -27.51 -25.09
C ARG A 182 -1.83 -26.58 -23.91
N SER A 183 -2.69 -26.62 -22.90
CA SER A 183 -2.55 -25.80 -21.69
C SER A 183 -2.72 -26.64 -20.44
N LEU A 184 -1.74 -26.60 -19.54
CA LEU A 184 -1.75 -27.32 -18.27
C LEU A 184 -1.46 -26.34 -17.14
N ASN A 185 -2.44 -26.15 -16.24
CA ASN A 185 -2.27 -25.36 -15.03
C ASN A 185 -2.26 -26.28 -13.80
N LEU A 186 -1.14 -26.25 -13.07
CA LEU A 186 -0.90 -26.93 -11.80
C LEU A 186 -0.51 -25.94 -10.70
N SER A 187 -0.84 -24.66 -10.83
CA SER A 187 -0.45 -23.61 -9.88
C SER A 187 -0.90 -23.93 -8.45
N GLY A 188 -0.09 -23.54 -7.46
CA GLY A 188 -0.33 -23.76 -6.03
C GLY A 188 -0.29 -25.23 -5.60
N SER A 189 0.12 -26.16 -6.48
CA SER A 189 0.19 -27.58 -6.15
C SER A 189 1.35 -27.90 -5.21
N SER A 190 1.22 -28.96 -4.41
CA SER A 190 2.30 -29.50 -3.58
C SER A 190 3.08 -30.62 -4.27
N ILE A 191 3.34 -30.45 -5.56
CA ILE A 191 4.16 -31.37 -6.35
C ILE A 191 5.64 -31.23 -5.98
N GLU A 192 6.34 -32.35 -5.85
CA GLU A 192 7.78 -32.38 -5.56
C GLU A 192 8.62 -32.47 -6.84
N GLU A 193 8.12 -33.16 -7.86
CA GLU A 193 8.75 -33.29 -9.18
C GLU A 193 7.69 -33.33 -10.29
N ILE A 194 8.04 -32.78 -11.45
CA ILE A 194 7.27 -33.01 -12.68
C ILE A 194 7.78 -34.30 -13.33
N PRO A 195 6.90 -35.27 -13.65
CA PRO A 195 7.35 -36.54 -14.20
C PRO A 195 7.87 -36.38 -15.63
N LYS A 196 8.84 -37.21 -16.02
CA LYS A 196 9.47 -37.19 -17.36
C LYS A 196 8.47 -37.34 -18.50
N GLU A 197 7.30 -37.93 -18.23
CA GLU A 197 6.17 -38.07 -19.15
C GLU A 197 5.66 -36.73 -19.69
N VAL A 198 5.94 -35.60 -19.02
CA VAL A 198 5.63 -34.26 -19.52
C VAL A 198 6.16 -34.03 -20.94
N GLY A 199 7.31 -34.62 -21.31
CA GLY A 199 7.88 -34.52 -22.66
C GLY A 199 7.04 -35.18 -23.75
N LYS A 200 6.03 -36.00 -23.40
CA LYS A 200 5.09 -36.59 -24.37
C LYS A 200 3.99 -35.63 -24.79
N LEU A 201 3.78 -34.53 -24.05
CA LEU A 201 2.76 -33.54 -24.33
C LEU A 201 3.20 -32.59 -25.46
N ILE A 202 3.56 -33.12 -26.63
CA ILE A 202 4.19 -32.34 -27.74
C ILE A 202 3.34 -31.17 -28.26
N HIS A 203 2.04 -31.16 -27.95
CA HIS A 203 1.11 -30.09 -28.28
C HIS A 203 1.05 -28.97 -27.22
N LEU A 204 1.73 -29.15 -26.08
CA LEU A 204 1.75 -28.20 -24.98
C LEU A 204 2.33 -26.84 -25.43
N ARG A 205 1.55 -25.80 -25.17
CA ARG A 205 1.85 -24.39 -25.42
C ARG A 205 2.00 -23.62 -24.10
N HIS A 206 1.28 -24.02 -23.05
CA HIS A 206 1.29 -23.33 -21.76
C HIS A 206 1.43 -24.33 -20.62
N LEU A 207 2.41 -24.08 -19.75
CA LEU A 207 2.62 -24.82 -18.52
C LEU A 207 2.72 -23.83 -17.36
N ASN A 208 1.74 -23.84 -16.46
CA ASN A 208 1.75 -23.03 -15.24
C ASN A 208 2.01 -23.94 -14.03
N LEU A 209 3.13 -23.68 -13.33
CA LEU A 209 3.56 -24.32 -12.09
C LEU A 209 3.76 -23.29 -10.97
N GLU A 210 3.24 -22.07 -11.13
CA GLU A 210 3.36 -20.98 -10.17
C GLU A 210 2.99 -21.43 -8.75
N GLY A 211 3.74 -20.96 -7.75
CA GLY A 211 3.46 -21.23 -6.34
C GLY A 211 3.60 -22.70 -5.94
N CYS A 212 4.19 -23.57 -6.77
CA CYS A 212 4.52 -24.94 -6.39
C CYS A 212 5.73 -24.98 -5.44
N VAL A 213 5.54 -24.58 -4.18
CA VAL A 213 6.62 -24.34 -3.20
C VAL A 213 7.52 -25.55 -2.92
N LYS A 214 7.04 -26.78 -3.15
CA LYS A 214 7.77 -28.03 -2.93
C LYS A 214 8.50 -28.56 -4.16
N LEU A 215 8.29 -27.95 -5.33
CA LEU A 215 8.87 -28.42 -6.59
C LEU A 215 10.40 -28.27 -6.55
N VAL A 216 11.14 -29.38 -6.63
CA VAL A 216 12.60 -29.38 -6.47
C VAL A 216 13.32 -29.32 -7.82
N SER A 217 12.77 -29.95 -8.85
CA SER A 217 13.40 -30.04 -10.18
C SER A 217 12.38 -30.18 -11.30
N LEU A 218 12.80 -29.78 -12.50
CA LEU A 218 12.09 -30.00 -13.76
C LEU A 218 12.84 -31.06 -14.59
N PRO A 219 12.14 -31.99 -15.27
CA PRO A 219 12.80 -33.00 -16.09
C PRO A 219 13.33 -32.41 -17.40
N GLU A 220 14.51 -32.86 -17.84
CA GLU A 220 15.11 -32.46 -19.14
C GLU A 220 14.21 -32.79 -20.34
N THR A 221 13.33 -33.79 -20.24
CA THR A 221 12.36 -34.14 -21.29
C THR A 221 11.31 -33.04 -21.51
N MET A 222 11.11 -32.12 -20.57
CA MET A 222 10.26 -30.93 -20.77
C MET A 222 10.79 -30.07 -21.92
N CYS A 223 12.09 -30.09 -22.17
CA CYS A 223 12.70 -29.28 -23.22
C CYS A 223 12.47 -29.83 -24.64
N ASP A 224 11.85 -31.00 -24.76
CA ASP A 224 11.40 -31.56 -26.04
C ASP A 224 10.06 -30.95 -26.50
N LEU A 225 9.41 -30.14 -25.65
CA LEU A 225 8.16 -29.43 -25.93
C LEU A 225 8.36 -28.23 -26.87
N CYS A 226 8.70 -28.49 -28.13
CA CYS A 226 9.05 -27.47 -29.13
C CYS A 226 7.92 -26.46 -29.47
N ASN A 227 6.70 -26.69 -29.00
CA ASN A 227 5.55 -25.80 -29.15
C ASN A 227 5.27 -24.94 -27.92
N LEU A 228 6.02 -25.11 -26.83
CA LEU A 228 5.82 -24.36 -25.60
C LEU A 228 6.05 -22.87 -25.85
N GLN A 229 5.06 -22.07 -25.43
CA GLN A 229 5.02 -20.61 -25.55
C GLN A 229 5.08 -19.93 -24.19
N SER A 230 4.58 -20.56 -23.13
CA SER A 230 4.59 -20.04 -21.76
C SER A 230 5.03 -21.10 -20.77
N LEU A 231 5.99 -20.74 -19.92
CA LEU A 231 6.40 -21.51 -18.76
C LEU A 231 6.42 -20.58 -17.54
N ASP A 232 5.59 -20.90 -16.55
CA ASP A 232 5.57 -20.18 -15.27
C ASP A 232 6.00 -21.11 -14.14
N VAL A 233 7.05 -20.71 -13.43
CA VAL A 233 7.54 -21.37 -12.20
C VAL A 233 7.78 -20.34 -11.09
N SER A 234 7.10 -19.20 -11.16
CA SER A 234 7.20 -18.13 -10.18
C SER A 234 6.78 -18.63 -8.80
N GLY A 235 7.40 -18.16 -7.73
CA GLY A 235 7.11 -18.62 -6.36
C GLY A 235 7.49 -20.09 -6.06
N CYS A 236 8.14 -20.80 -6.97
CA CYS A 236 8.68 -22.15 -6.70
C CYS A 236 10.00 -22.07 -5.90
N TRP A 237 9.93 -21.79 -4.60
CA TRP A 237 11.11 -21.56 -3.75
C TRP A 237 12.10 -22.73 -3.66
N SER A 238 11.63 -23.97 -3.83
CA SER A 238 12.49 -25.17 -3.76
C SER A 238 13.17 -25.53 -5.09
N LEU A 239 12.76 -24.90 -6.21
CA LEU A 239 13.23 -25.25 -7.54
C LEU A 239 14.63 -24.67 -7.76
N LYS A 240 15.67 -25.52 -7.77
CA LYS A 240 17.07 -25.04 -7.75
C LYS A 240 17.60 -24.59 -9.11
N GLU A 241 17.17 -25.23 -10.19
CA GLU A 241 17.68 -24.98 -11.53
C GLU A 241 16.60 -25.22 -12.59
N LEU A 242 16.70 -24.49 -13.69
CA LEU A 242 16.00 -24.84 -14.92
C LEU A 242 16.80 -25.92 -15.67
N PRO A 243 16.15 -26.83 -16.42
CA PRO A 243 16.85 -27.80 -17.24
C PRO A 243 17.78 -27.10 -18.24
N LEU A 244 18.98 -27.65 -18.46
CA LEU A 244 19.96 -27.02 -19.35
C LEU A 244 19.47 -26.96 -20.80
N ALA A 245 18.62 -27.91 -21.19
CA ALA A 245 18.01 -27.92 -22.50
C ALA A 245 16.87 -26.90 -22.69
N THR A 246 16.53 -26.06 -21.71
CA THR A 246 15.48 -25.01 -21.81
C THR A 246 15.69 -24.11 -23.03
N VAL A 247 16.95 -23.91 -23.43
CA VAL A 247 17.35 -23.16 -24.63
C VAL A 247 16.86 -23.76 -25.96
N LYS A 248 16.33 -24.99 -25.96
CA LYS A 248 15.69 -25.62 -27.13
C LYS A 248 14.26 -25.13 -27.38
N LEU A 249 13.64 -24.48 -26.40
CA LEU A 249 12.25 -24.01 -26.46
C LEU A 249 12.13 -22.72 -27.30
N ILE A 250 12.56 -22.74 -28.56
CA ILE A 250 12.70 -21.55 -29.43
C ILE A 250 11.38 -20.78 -29.69
N LYS A 251 10.22 -21.39 -29.41
CA LYS A 251 8.89 -20.75 -29.52
C LYS A 251 8.43 -20.10 -28.21
N LEU A 252 9.21 -20.21 -27.14
CA LEU A 252 8.88 -19.64 -25.84
C LEU A 252 8.77 -18.11 -25.97
N ARG A 253 7.67 -17.58 -25.44
CA ARG A 253 7.32 -16.16 -25.43
C ARG A 253 7.29 -15.61 -24.01
N HIS A 254 6.94 -16.44 -23.04
CA HIS A 254 6.82 -16.04 -21.64
C HIS A 254 7.58 -17.06 -20.79
N LEU A 255 8.59 -16.58 -20.08
CA LEU A 255 9.31 -17.34 -19.07
C LEU A 255 9.23 -16.55 -17.76
N CYS A 256 8.50 -17.10 -16.80
CA CYS A 256 8.31 -16.47 -15.50
C CYS A 256 8.98 -17.32 -14.42
N ILE A 257 9.95 -16.73 -13.73
CA ILE A 257 10.76 -17.37 -12.70
C ILE A 257 10.91 -16.47 -11.46
N TYR A 258 10.15 -15.37 -11.38
CA TYR A 258 10.27 -14.44 -10.27
C TYR A 258 9.97 -15.13 -8.94
N ASP A 259 10.79 -14.81 -7.94
CA ASP A 259 10.72 -15.43 -6.61
C ASP A 259 10.75 -16.98 -6.64
N SER A 260 11.40 -17.59 -7.63
CA SER A 260 11.74 -19.01 -7.60
C SER A 260 13.11 -19.24 -6.93
N GLY A 261 13.40 -20.49 -6.58
CA GLY A 261 14.71 -20.91 -6.06
C GLY A 261 15.81 -21.03 -7.13
N VAL A 262 15.51 -20.67 -8.40
CA VAL A 262 16.41 -20.92 -9.54
C VAL A 262 17.70 -20.14 -9.36
N ALA A 263 18.83 -20.85 -9.28
CA ALA A 263 20.10 -20.24 -8.96
C ALA A 263 20.74 -19.47 -10.13
N PHE A 264 20.48 -19.88 -11.38
CA PHE A 264 21.05 -19.26 -12.58
C PHE A 264 20.21 -19.55 -13.83
N MET A 265 20.34 -18.69 -14.84
CA MET A 265 19.79 -18.92 -16.19
C MET A 265 20.64 -19.94 -16.97
N PRO A 266 20.06 -20.88 -17.73
CA PRO A 266 20.83 -21.86 -18.49
C PRO A 266 21.56 -21.22 -19.68
N LYS A 267 22.80 -21.63 -19.92
CA LYS A 267 23.66 -21.11 -21.00
C LYS A 267 23.05 -21.29 -22.39
N GLY A 268 23.08 -20.23 -23.20
CA GLY A 268 22.48 -20.17 -24.54
C GLY A 268 21.05 -19.60 -24.55
N ILE A 269 20.63 -18.92 -23.49
CA ILE A 269 19.30 -18.31 -23.35
C ILE A 269 19.03 -17.25 -24.43
N GLU A 270 20.09 -16.63 -24.97
CA GLU A 270 20.03 -15.71 -26.11
C GLU A 270 19.33 -16.27 -27.36
N ARG A 271 19.24 -17.61 -27.47
CA ARG A 271 18.56 -18.29 -28.58
C ARG A 271 17.04 -18.16 -28.52
N LEU A 272 16.48 -17.79 -27.36
CA LEU A 272 15.04 -17.63 -27.16
C LEU A 272 14.56 -16.25 -27.66
N THR A 273 14.84 -15.93 -28.93
CA THR A 273 14.59 -14.60 -29.52
C THR A 273 13.11 -14.21 -29.63
N CYS A 274 12.20 -15.18 -29.44
CA CYS A 274 10.76 -14.97 -29.40
C CYS A 274 10.24 -14.52 -28.02
N LEU A 275 11.10 -14.47 -26.99
CA LEU A 275 10.71 -14.04 -25.65
C LEU A 275 10.18 -12.60 -25.65
N ARG A 276 8.98 -12.46 -25.12
CA ARG A 276 8.25 -11.21 -24.90
C ARG A 276 8.25 -10.82 -23.43
N THR A 277 8.19 -11.82 -22.55
CA THR A 277 8.26 -11.66 -21.10
C THR A 277 9.37 -12.53 -20.55
N LEU A 278 10.27 -11.89 -19.79
CA LEU A 278 11.23 -12.53 -18.92
C LEU A 278 11.22 -11.69 -17.64
N ASP A 279 10.50 -12.15 -16.64
CA ASP A 279 10.25 -11.40 -15.40
C ASP A 279 11.51 -11.29 -14.52
N CYS A 280 12.42 -12.27 -14.60
CA CYS A 280 13.62 -12.34 -13.81
C CYS A 280 14.77 -13.04 -14.56
N PHE A 281 15.98 -12.51 -14.44
CA PHE A 281 17.22 -13.06 -14.97
C PHE A 281 18.20 -13.29 -13.81
N MET A 282 18.47 -14.56 -13.53
CA MET A 282 19.37 -14.99 -12.46
C MET A 282 20.80 -15.14 -12.99
N VAL A 283 21.72 -14.28 -12.56
CA VAL A 283 23.15 -14.39 -12.87
C VAL A 283 23.80 -15.43 -11.94
N CYS A 284 24.72 -16.24 -12.45
CA CYS A 284 25.44 -17.21 -11.63
C CYS A 284 26.52 -16.53 -10.78
N GLY A 285 26.54 -16.78 -9.46
CA GLY A 285 27.48 -16.20 -8.50
C GLY A 285 28.88 -16.83 -8.48
N GLY A 286 29.26 -17.47 -9.59
CA GLY A 286 30.54 -18.17 -9.74
C GLY A 286 30.54 -19.67 -9.34
N GLY A 287 31.71 -20.31 -9.48
CA GLY A 287 31.96 -21.70 -9.07
C GLY A 287 31.63 -22.75 -10.14
N GLU A 288 31.30 -23.99 -9.73
CA GLU A 288 31.07 -25.13 -10.65
C GLU A 288 29.92 -24.88 -11.66
N ASN A 289 29.00 -23.99 -11.33
CA ASN A 289 27.83 -23.67 -12.15
C ASN A 289 28.13 -22.67 -13.29
N GLU A 290 29.27 -21.98 -13.28
CA GLU A 290 29.64 -21.00 -14.33
C GLU A 290 29.62 -21.59 -15.74
N SER A 291 30.06 -22.84 -15.88
CA SER A 291 30.11 -23.54 -17.17
C SER A 291 28.72 -23.78 -17.79
N LYS A 292 27.70 -23.90 -16.93
CA LYS A 292 26.30 -24.20 -17.28
C LYS A 292 25.42 -22.96 -17.34
N ALA A 293 25.85 -21.87 -16.71
CA ALA A 293 25.07 -20.65 -16.59
C ALA A 293 25.23 -19.71 -17.78
N ALA A 294 24.17 -18.97 -18.06
CA ALA A 294 24.18 -17.90 -19.05
C ALA A 294 25.01 -16.72 -18.54
N ASN A 295 25.81 -16.16 -19.44
CA ASN A 295 26.48 -14.91 -19.17
C ASN A 295 25.49 -13.75 -19.32
N LEU A 296 25.71 -12.65 -18.60
CA LEU A 296 24.89 -11.43 -18.69
C LEU A 296 24.84 -10.88 -20.13
N ARG A 297 25.89 -11.07 -20.93
CA ARG A 297 25.95 -10.69 -22.36
C ARG A 297 24.85 -11.33 -23.20
N GLU A 298 24.36 -12.51 -22.83
CA GLU A 298 23.30 -13.21 -23.56
C GLU A 298 21.96 -12.46 -23.53
N LEU A 299 21.74 -11.56 -22.55
CA LEU A 299 20.57 -10.68 -22.54
C LEU A 299 20.52 -9.78 -23.79
N LYS A 300 21.66 -9.44 -24.39
CA LYS A 300 21.76 -8.46 -25.49
C LYS A 300 20.86 -8.81 -26.67
N ASN A 301 20.71 -10.10 -26.99
CA ASN A 301 19.97 -10.58 -28.17
C ASN A 301 18.46 -10.76 -27.92
N LEU A 302 17.98 -10.51 -26.70
CA LEU A 302 16.58 -10.66 -26.33
C LEU A 302 15.82 -9.32 -26.42
N ASP A 303 15.72 -8.76 -27.62
CA ASP A 303 15.21 -7.41 -27.88
C ASP A 303 13.69 -7.25 -27.67
N HIS A 304 12.93 -8.33 -27.76
CA HIS A 304 11.46 -8.30 -27.69
C HIS A 304 10.90 -8.32 -26.26
N ILE A 305 11.77 -8.45 -25.25
CA ILE A 305 11.39 -8.40 -23.84
C ILE A 305 10.78 -7.02 -23.53
N GLY A 306 9.61 -7.04 -22.90
CA GLY A 306 8.91 -5.84 -22.43
C GLY A 306 8.34 -6.01 -21.03
N GLY A 307 7.68 -4.95 -20.54
CA GLY A 307 7.07 -4.94 -19.22
C GLY A 307 8.10 -4.77 -18.11
N ARG A 308 8.21 -5.76 -17.21
CA ARG A 308 9.13 -5.77 -16.07
C ARG A 308 10.24 -6.80 -16.26
N LEU A 309 11.47 -6.40 -15.97
CA LEU A 309 12.63 -7.28 -15.90
C LEU A 309 13.35 -7.07 -14.57
N VAL A 310 13.55 -8.15 -13.83
CA VAL A 310 14.40 -8.20 -12.63
C VAL A 310 15.71 -8.86 -13.00
N ILE A 311 16.85 -8.32 -12.60
CA ILE A 311 18.15 -8.97 -12.74
C ILE A 311 18.73 -9.15 -11.35
N LYS A 312 18.88 -10.40 -10.90
CA LYS A 312 19.39 -10.73 -9.57
C LYS A 312 20.79 -11.31 -9.65
N ASN A 313 21.48 -11.24 -8.51
CA ASN A 313 22.82 -11.81 -8.29
C ASN A 313 23.90 -11.23 -9.21
N LEU A 314 23.83 -9.91 -9.44
CA LEU A 314 24.78 -9.20 -10.30
C LEU A 314 26.24 -9.30 -9.84
N GLN A 315 26.53 -9.81 -8.65
CA GLN A 315 27.89 -10.06 -8.15
C GLN A 315 28.74 -10.99 -9.07
N GLY A 316 28.15 -11.99 -9.71
CA GLY A 316 28.90 -13.01 -10.47
C GLY A 316 29.09 -12.70 -11.95
N GLY A 317 28.73 -11.49 -12.39
CA GLY A 317 28.62 -11.14 -13.80
C GLY A 317 29.92 -10.93 -14.57
N GLY A 318 31.09 -11.22 -13.97
CA GLY A 318 32.46 -11.02 -14.49
C GLY A 318 32.52 -10.66 -15.98
N ILE A 319 32.39 -9.37 -16.29
CA ILE A 319 32.60 -8.88 -17.64
C ILE A 319 34.08 -8.49 -17.69
N GLU A 320 34.92 -9.41 -18.16
CA GLU A 320 36.36 -9.17 -18.30
C GLU A 320 36.68 -8.14 -19.42
N ASP A 321 35.72 -7.84 -20.30
CA ASP A 321 35.87 -6.85 -21.37
C ASP A 321 34.90 -5.67 -21.23
N ASP A 322 35.42 -4.48 -20.97
CA ASP A 322 34.73 -3.18 -21.00
C ASP A 322 34.18 -2.79 -22.40
N ALA A 323 34.25 -3.70 -23.39
CA ALA A 323 33.99 -3.41 -24.79
C ALA A 323 32.50 -3.39 -25.19
N GLU A 324 31.59 -3.96 -24.39
CA GLU A 324 30.17 -4.04 -24.72
C GLU A 324 29.29 -3.31 -23.71
N ALA A 325 29.25 -1.98 -23.83
CA ALA A 325 28.26 -1.16 -23.15
C ALA A 325 26.85 -1.44 -23.73
N GLN A 326 25.81 -1.35 -22.87
CA GLN A 326 24.38 -1.24 -23.25
C GLN A 326 23.63 -2.56 -23.54
N LEU A 327 23.73 -3.54 -22.64
CA LEU A 327 23.08 -4.86 -22.77
C LEU A 327 21.53 -4.81 -22.80
N ILE A 328 20.94 -3.80 -22.18
CA ILE A 328 19.48 -3.69 -22.01
C ILE A 328 18.84 -2.58 -22.87
N LYS A 329 19.66 -1.72 -23.48
CA LYS A 329 19.20 -0.49 -24.15
C LYS A 329 18.23 -0.72 -25.31
N ASN A 330 18.38 -1.83 -26.02
CA ASN A 330 17.54 -2.16 -27.20
C ASN A 330 16.14 -2.68 -26.84
N LYS A 331 15.86 -2.97 -25.56
CA LYS A 331 14.57 -3.52 -25.10
C LYS A 331 13.51 -2.43 -25.00
N LYS A 332 13.07 -1.91 -26.14
CA LYS A 332 12.19 -0.72 -26.27
C LYS A 332 10.83 -0.85 -25.56
N ARG A 333 10.41 -2.05 -25.19
CA ARG A 333 9.13 -2.32 -24.50
C ARG A 333 9.28 -2.42 -22.99
N LEU A 334 10.49 -2.25 -22.45
CA LEU A 334 10.77 -2.35 -21.03
C LEU A 334 10.31 -1.08 -20.31
N LEU A 335 9.44 -1.24 -19.33
CA LEU A 335 8.86 -0.15 -18.52
C LEU A 335 9.40 -0.16 -17.09
N CYS A 336 9.74 -1.33 -16.56
CA CYS A 336 10.22 -1.52 -15.20
C CYS A 336 11.51 -2.35 -15.19
N LEU A 337 12.55 -1.84 -14.54
CA LEU A 337 13.82 -2.53 -14.35
C LEU A 337 14.15 -2.58 -12.87
N GLU A 338 14.48 -3.78 -12.40
CA GLU A 338 14.99 -4.02 -11.06
C GLU A 338 16.38 -4.65 -11.13
N LEU A 339 17.35 -4.05 -10.45
CA LEU A 339 18.73 -4.53 -10.37
C LEU A 339 19.02 -4.92 -8.92
N ASN A 340 19.35 -6.18 -8.68
CA ASN A 340 19.67 -6.70 -7.35
C ASN A 340 21.06 -7.34 -7.35
N PHE A 341 21.97 -6.73 -6.59
CA PHE A 341 23.37 -7.13 -6.50
C PHE A 341 23.62 -8.22 -5.46
N CYS A 342 22.63 -8.58 -4.63
CA CYS A 342 22.69 -9.56 -3.54
C CYS A 342 23.71 -9.29 -2.41
N SER A 343 24.72 -8.43 -2.63
CA SER A 343 25.73 -8.05 -1.64
C SER A 343 26.39 -6.71 -2.00
N ASN A 344 26.84 -5.96 -0.99
CA ASN A 344 27.45 -4.63 -1.15
C ASN A 344 28.96 -4.70 -1.46
N HIS A 345 29.39 -5.60 -2.34
CA HIS A 345 30.80 -5.73 -2.78
C HIS A 345 31.18 -4.65 -3.81
N GLU A 346 32.48 -4.35 -3.93
CA GLU A 346 33.06 -3.18 -4.64
C GLU A 346 33.20 -3.36 -6.16
N ASP A 347 32.24 -4.02 -6.81
CA ASP A 347 32.24 -4.17 -8.27
C ASP A 347 31.40 -3.07 -8.92
N ASP A 348 31.99 -1.88 -9.01
CA ASP A 348 31.33 -0.64 -9.45
C ASP A 348 31.01 -0.59 -10.96
N ASN A 349 31.61 -1.46 -11.78
CA ASN A 349 31.55 -1.34 -13.25
C ASN A 349 30.33 -2.01 -13.90
N LEU A 350 29.67 -2.98 -13.25
CA LEU A 350 28.59 -3.75 -13.89
C LEU A 350 27.33 -2.92 -14.13
N ILE A 351 27.07 -1.92 -13.30
CA ILE A 351 25.90 -1.07 -13.45
C ILE A 351 26.00 -0.18 -14.70
N GLU A 352 27.20 0.15 -15.17
CA GLU A 352 27.41 0.99 -16.37
C GLU A 352 26.98 0.25 -17.66
N VAL A 353 27.18 -1.07 -17.74
CA VAL A 353 26.80 -1.85 -18.93
C VAL A 353 25.29 -2.12 -19.00
N LEU A 354 24.56 -1.95 -17.89
CA LEU A 354 23.13 -2.26 -17.73
C LEU A 354 22.22 -1.07 -18.09
N GLN A 355 22.70 -0.14 -18.90
CA GLN A 355 21.92 1.02 -19.35
C GLN A 355 20.57 0.60 -19.98
N PRO A 356 19.43 1.00 -19.39
CA PRO A 356 18.08 0.72 -19.91
C PRO A 356 17.69 1.66 -21.06
N PRO A 357 16.57 1.39 -21.76
CA PRO A 357 15.97 2.34 -22.69
C PRO A 357 15.56 3.65 -21.97
N SER A 358 15.55 4.75 -22.71
CA SER A 358 15.17 6.08 -22.19
C SER A 358 13.71 6.20 -21.76
N ASP A 359 12.86 5.28 -22.23
CA ASP A 359 11.42 5.28 -21.95
C ASP A 359 11.05 4.54 -20.65
N LEU A 360 12.05 4.07 -19.88
CA LEU A 360 11.84 3.38 -18.61
C LEU A 360 11.06 4.26 -17.62
N GLU A 361 10.02 3.71 -17.01
CA GLU A 361 9.14 4.41 -16.07
C GLU A 361 9.50 4.11 -14.61
N ARG A 362 10.04 2.92 -14.32
CA ARG A 362 10.36 2.48 -12.96
C ARG A 362 11.74 1.85 -12.91
N LEU A 363 12.55 2.30 -11.95
CA LEU A 363 13.88 1.78 -11.68
C LEU A 363 14.01 1.47 -10.19
N SER A 364 14.35 0.23 -9.88
CA SER A 364 14.66 -0.20 -8.53
C SER A 364 16.07 -0.77 -8.47
N ILE A 365 16.89 -0.33 -7.52
CA ILE A 365 18.25 -0.82 -7.31
C ILE A 365 18.38 -1.27 -5.86
N TYR A 366 18.83 -2.51 -5.67
CA TYR A 366 18.96 -3.18 -4.39
C TYR A 366 20.41 -3.65 -4.17
N TRP A 367 20.92 -3.44 -2.95
CA TRP A 367 22.23 -3.94 -2.51
C TRP A 367 23.41 -3.44 -3.35
N TYR A 368 23.32 -2.25 -3.96
CA TYR A 368 24.41 -1.69 -4.76
C TYR A 368 25.59 -1.28 -3.86
N GLY A 369 26.77 -1.80 -4.19
CA GLY A 369 28.01 -1.59 -3.43
C GLY A 369 28.83 -0.37 -3.83
N GLY A 370 28.48 0.34 -4.91
CA GLY A 370 29.27 1.47 -5.40
C GLY A 370 28.97 2.80 -4.74
N ILE A 371 29.96 3.70 -4.83
CA ILE A 371 29.96 5.00 -4.14
C ILE A 371 29.01 6.01 -4.80
N GLY A 372 28.81 5.90 -6.12
CA GLY A 372 27.95 6.77 -6.91
C GLY A 372 27.17 6.00 -7.97
N LEU A 373 25.97 6.47 -8.28
CA LEU A 373 25.16 5.89 -9.36
C LEU A 373 25.65 6.37 -10.74
N PRO A 374 25.49 5.55 -11.79
CA PRO A 374 25.93 5.89 -13.13
C PRO A 374 25.07 7.03 -13.72
N LYS A 375 25.66 7.80 -14.63
CA LYS A 375 25.02 9.00 -15.22
C LYS A 375 23.71 8.70 -15.93
N TRP A 376 23.56 7.49 -16.46
CA TRP A 376 22.37 7.10 -17.20
C TRP A 376 21.11 7.00 -16.33
N VAL A 377 21.22 6.96 -14.99
CA VAL A 377 20.06 6.98 -14.06
C VAL A 377 19.21 8.24 -14.24
N ALA A 378 19.76 9.30 -14.85
CA ALA A 378 19.03 10.51 -15.22
C ALA A 378 18.04 10.31 -16.39
N LEU A 379 17.11 9.35 -16.25
CA LEU A 379 16.14 8.94 -17.26
C LEU A 379 14.93 9.89 -17.25
N THR A 380 14.66 10.56 -18.38
CA THR A 380 13.65 11.64 -18.47
C THR A 380 12.21 11.17 -18.29
N ARG A 381 11.91 9.89 -18.56
CA ARG A 381 10.56 9.30 -18.37
C ARG A 381 10.36 8.64 -17.00
N LEU A 382 11.40 8.58 -16.17
CA LEU A 382 11.34 7.89 -14.90
C LEU A 382 10.30 8.53 -13.99
N GLN A 383 9.36 7.72 -13.52
CA GLN A 383 8.29 8.09 -12.60
C GLN A 383 8.57 7.59 -11.18
N VAL A 384 9.20 6.43 -11.04
CA VAL A 384 9.50 5.83 -9.74
C VAL A 384 10.95 5.41 -9.67
N LEU A 385 11.64 5.88 -8.63
CA LEU A 385 12.99 5.47 -8.28
C LEU A 385 12.99 4.86 -6.87
N THR A 386 13.49 3.63 -6.76
CA THR A 386 13.70 2.95 -5.48
C THR A 386 15.16 2.58 -5.33
N LEU A 387 15.79 3.02 -4.25
CA LEU A 387 17.13 2.60 -3.84
C LEU A 387 17.03 1.96 -2.46
N SER A 388 17.38 0.67 -2.35
CA SER A 388 17.34 -0.05 -1.07
C SER A 388 18.66 -0.75 -0.76
N ASP A 389 19.07 -0.73 0.50
CA ASP A 389 20.25 -1.43 1.02
C ASP A 389 21.57 -1.04 0.32
N CYS A 390 21.61 0.16 -0.29
CA CYS A 390 22.78 0.75 -0.95
C CYS A 390 23.66 1.51 0.05
N GLY A 391 24.20 0.80 1.04
CA GLY A 391 24.84 1.39 2.22
C GLY A 391 26.17 2.12 1.97
N LYS A 392 26.83 1.87 0.84
CA LYS A 392 28.07 2.55 0.41
C LYS A 392 27.81 3.74 -0.51
N LEU A 393 26.57 3.95 -0.95
CA LEU A 393 26.22 5.03 -1.85
C LEU A 393 26.26 6.36 -1.11
N GLU A 394 27.31 7.16 -1.35
CA GLU A 394 27.52 8.44 -0.69
C GLU A 394 26.98 9.61 -1.52
N VAL A 395 26.95 9.48 -2.85
CA VAL A 395 26.54 10.54 -3.78
C VAL A 395 25.34 10.12 -4.63
N LEU A 396 24.24 10.86 -4.50
CA LEU A 396 23.08 10.73 -5.39
C LEU A 396 23.26 11.61 -6.65
N PRO A 397 22.77 11.17 -7.81
CA PRO A 397 22.76 11.98 -9.01
C PRO A 397 21.79 13.16 -8.87
N LEU A 398 21.78 14.07 -9.86
CA LEU A 398 20.92 15.26 -9.92
C LEU A 398 19.42 14.91 -10.14
N LEU A 399 18.82 14.18 -9.20
CA LEU A 399 17.47 13.62 -9.31
C LEU A 399 16.38 14.70 -9.41
N GLY A 400 16.61 15.88 -8.84
CA GLY A 400 15.66 16.99 -8.89
C GLY A 400 15.40 17.56 -10.28
N ARG A 401 16.26 17.28 -11.28
CA ARG A 401 16.01 17.66 -12.68
C ARG A 401 15.07 16.73 -13.43
N LEU A 402 14.69 15.59 -12.85
CA LEU A 402 13.86 14.60 -13.53
C LEU A 402 12.41 15.10 -13.65
N PRO A 403 11.90 15.34 -14.88
CA PRO A 403 10.66 16.08 -15.08
C PRO A 403 9.40 15.26 -14.78
N ASN A 404 9.51 13.93 -14.75
CA ASN A 404 8.39 13.02 -14.58
C ASN A 404 8.43 12.21 -13.28
N LEU A 405 9.42 12.45 -12.42
CA LEU A 405 9.59 11.66 -11.21
C LEU A 405 8.45 11.97 -10.24
N GLU A 406 7.60 10.97 -9.98
CA GLU A 406 6.45 11.07 -9.09
C GLU A 406 6.73 10.51 -7.71
N ARG A 407 7.60 9.49 -7.62
CA ARG A 407 7.89 8.80 -6.35
C ARG A 407 9.36 8.47 -6.21
N VAL A 408 9.90 8.78 -5.04
CA VAL A 408 11.28 8.43 -4.66
C VAL A 408 11.25 7.70 -3.33
N TYR A 409 11.86 6.52 -3.30
CA TYR A 409 12.01 5.67 -2.12
C TYR A 409 13.49 5.43 -1.87
N LEU A 410 14.00 5.92 -0.74
CA LEU A 410 15.38 5.70 -0.30
C LEU A 410 15.35 4.89 1.00
N ASN A 411 15.86 3.67 0.99
CA ASN A 411 15.91 2.79 2.16
C ASN A 411 17.34 2.30 2.42
N ARG A 412 17.88 2.48 3.63
CA ARG A 412 19.25 2.04 3.99
C ARG A 412 20.33 2.51 3.00
N VAL A 413 20.23 3.77 2.57
CA VAL A 413 21.20 4.42 1.68
C VAL A 413 22.28 5.13 2.51
N GLY A 414 23.53 5.07 2.06
CA GLY A 414 24.70 5.62 2.77
C GLY A 414 24.91 7.14 2.67
N VAL A 415 23.95 7.90 2.16
CA VAL A 415 24.11 9.34 1.96
C VAL A 415 24.18 10.09 3.29
N ARG A 416 25.11 11.03 3.37
CA ARG A 416 25.27 11.89 4.55
C ARG A 416 24.43 13.15 4.49
N ARG A 417 24.17 13.64 3.28
CA ARG A 417 23.51 14.92 3.05
C ARG A 417 22.60 14.87 1.82
N LEU A 418 21.47 15.56 1.90
CA LEU A 418 20.59 15.84 0.76
C LEU A 418 20.71 17.33 0.44
N ASP A 419 21.60 17.65 -0.51
CA ASP A 419 22.05 19.02 -0.80
C ASP A 419 21.53 19.56 -2.14
N VAL A 420 22.04 20.72 -2.56
CA VAL A 420 21.73 21.34 -3.86
C VAL A 420 22.08 20.47 -5.07
N GLY A 421 22.99 19.50 -4.91
CA GLY A 421 23.32 18.49 -5.91
C GLY A 421 22.18 17.50 -6.09
N PHE A 422 21.61 16.98 -5.00
CA PHE A 422 20.41 16.14 -5.06
C PHE A 422 19.22 16.88 -5.72
N LEU A 423 19.03 18.16 -5.38
CA LEU A 423 17.98 19.01 -5.96
C LEU A 423 18.26 19.39 -7.44
N GLY A 424 19.51 19.31 -7.90
CA GLY A 424 19.90 19.70 -9.26
C GLY A 424 19.88 21.21 -9.52
N ILE A 425 20.03 22.02 -8.46
CA ILE A 425 19.92 23.49 -8.48
C ILE A 425 21.31 24.17 -8.53
N GLY A 426 22.36 23.51 -8.04
CA GLY A 426 23.69 24.12 -7.87
C GLY A 426 24.42 24.58 -9.15
N GLU A 427 23.99 24.19 -10.35
CA GLU A 427 24.64 24.61 -11.61
C GLU A 427 23.94 25.79 -12.33
N VAL A 428 22.90 26.38 -11.73
CA VAL A 428 22.14 27.49 -12.36
C VAL A 428 22.99 28.78 -12.40
N GLU A 429 24.05 28.87 -11.60
CA GLU A 429 24.97 30.01 -11.53
C GLU A 429 25.68 30.33 -12.86
N ASN A 430 25.73 29.40 -13.83
CA ASN A 430 26.39 29.58 -15.13
C ASN A 430 25.42 29.63 -16.33
N ALA A 431 24.12 29.73 -16.11
CA ALA A 431 23.19 29.96 -17.22
C ALA A 431 23.36 31.41 -17.71
N ASN A 432 23.65 31.59 -19.01
CA ASN A 432 23.60 32.89 -19.68
C ASN A 432 22.15 33.42 -19.63
N ILE A 433 21.76 34.01 -18.51
CA ILE A 433 20.49 34.71 -18.35
C ILE A 433 20.72 36.11 -18.91
N ASN A 434 19.94 36.48 -19.93
CA ASN A 434 19.92 37.85 -20.43
C ASN A 434 19.48 38.78 -19.28
N GLU A 435 20.15 39.93 -19.10
CA GLU A 435 19.76 40.94 -18.11
C GLU A 435 18.25 41.23 -18.21
N GLY A 436 17.48 40.82 -17.19
CA GLY A 436 16.05 41.10 -17.07
C GLY A 436 15.08 39.90 -17.08
N GLU A 437 15.52 38.68 -17.37
CA GLU A 437 14.66 37.48 -17.26
C GLU A 437 14.79 36.78 -15.90
N ILE A 438 13.66 36.51 -15.24
CA ILE A 438 13.65 35.74 -13.98
C ILE A 438 13.80 34.26 -14.32
N ALA A 439 14.92 33.64 -13.96
CA ALA A 439 15.11 32.21 -14.08
C ALA A 439 14.17 31.49 -13.09
N ARG A 440 13.19 30.74 -13.61
CA ARG A 440 12.32 29.87 -12.81
C ARG A 440 12.91 28.46 -12.82
N VAL A 441 13.45 28.03 -11.68
CA VAL A 441 14.02 26.70 -11.53
C VAL A 441 13.11 25.87 -10.64
N THR A 442 12.57 24.78 -11.18
CA THR A 442 11.73 23.86 -10.42
C THR A 442 12.44 22.54 -10.24
N ALA A 443 12.84 22.21 -9.01
CA ALA A 443 13.32 20.89 -8.65
C ALA A 443 12.14 19.98 -8.33
N PHE A 444 12.17 18.74 -8.83
CA PHE A 444 11.14 17.71 -8.61
C PHE A 444 9.72 18.19 -8.99
N PRO A 445 9.48 18.60 -10.24
CA PRO A 445 8.24 19.29 -10.63
C PRO A 445 6.95 18.45 -10.46
N LYS A 446 7.05 17.12 -10.49
CA LYS A 446 5.90 16.19 -10.39
C LYS A 446 5.97 15.24 -9.19
N LEU A 447 6.92 15.45 -8.27
CA LEU A 447 7.10 14.53 -7.13
C LEU A 447 5.89 14.62 -6.21
N LYS A 448 5.21 13.49 -6.01
CA LYS A 448 4.02 13.33 -5.17
C LYS A 448 4.34 12.64 -3.85
N SER A 449 5.25 11.67 -3.86
CA SER A 449 5.63 10.89 -2.67
C SER A 449 7.14 10.83 -2.53
N PHE A 450 7.64 11.17 -1.35
CA PHE A 450 9.04 11.03 -0.99
C PHE A 450 9.16 10.28 0.33
N SER A 451 9.83 9.13 0.31
CA SER A 451 10.02 8.30 1.50
C SER A 451 11.51 8.02 1.71
N ILE A 452 11.96 8.33 2.92
CA ILE A 452 13.33 8.12 3.39
C ILE A 452 13.26 7.20 4.61
N ARG A 453 13.87 6.02 4.53
CA ARG A 453 13.88 5.03 5.62
C ARG A 453 15.29 4.54 5.93
N ALA A 454 15.62 4.44 7.21
CA ALA A 454 16.88 3.85 7.67
C ALA A 454 18.14 4.48 7.05
N LEU A 455 18.11 5.78 6.73
CA LEU A 455 19.30 6.54 6.32
C LEU A 455 20.11 6.91 7.56
N TYR A 456 20.86 5.94 8.09
CA TYR A 456 21.57 6.07 9.36
C TYR A 456 22.67 7.13 9.39
N GLN A 457 23.19 7.51 8.21
CA GLN A 457 24.27 8.50 8.07
C GLN A 457 23.76 9.91 7.73
N LEU A 458 22.45 10.08 7.48
CA LEU A 458 21.89 11.37 7.06
C LEU A 458 21.94 12.38 8.22
N GLU A 459 22.85 13.35 8.13
CA GLU A 459 23.04 14.41 9.12
C GLU A 459 22.31 15.70 8.71
N GLU A 460 22.45 16.09 7.44
CA GLU A 460 21.98 17.37 6.91
C GLU A 460 20.99 17.15 5.77
N TRP A 461 19.86 17.85 5.84
CA TRP A 461 18.95 17.99 4.72
C TRP A 461 18.81 19.50 4.46
N ASP A 462 19.51 19.98 3.42
CA ASP A 462 19.65 21.42 3.16
C ASP A 462 18.28 22.06 2.96
N GLY A 463 17.95 23.02 3.82
CA GLY A 463 17.11 24.14 3.42
C GLY A 463 18.02 25.06 2.62
N ILE A 464 17.56 25.63 1.51
CA ILE A 464 18.32 26.69 0.84
C ILE A 464 18.42 27.85 1.83
N GLU A 465 19.48 27.88 2.64
CA GLU A 465 19.91 29.07 3.35
C GLU A 465 20.29 30.07 2.27
N ARG A 466 19.35 30.95 1.91
CA ARG A 466 19.71 32.25 1.36
C ARG A 466 20.74 32.81 2.32
N ARG A 467 22.00 32.90 1.89
CA ARG A 467 23.00 33.70 2.59
C ARG A 467 22.42 35.12 2.64
N VAL A 468 21.94 35.51 3.81
CA VAL A 468 21.52 36.88 4.09
C VAL A 468 22.79 37.73 3.91
N GLY A 469 22.91 38.39 2.77
CA GLY A 469 24.11 39.17 2.41
C GLY A 469 24.33 39.43 0.91
N GLU A 470 23.65 38.74 -0.01
CA GLU A 470 23.75 39.06 -1.45
C GLU A 470 22.57 39.94 -1.88
N GLU A 471 22.86 41.22 -2.17
CA GLU A 471 21.90 42.26 -2.59
C GLU A 471 21.28 42.04 -3.99
N ASP A 472 21.50 40.88 -4.63
CA ASP A 472 21.02 40.56 -5.99
C ASP A 472 19.74 39.71 -6.01
N ALA A 473 18.84 39.93 -5.05
CA ALA A 473 17.68 39.08 -4.77
C ALA A 473 16.45 39.25 -5.71
N THR A 474 16.62 39.56 -7.00
CA THR A 474 15.46 39.77 -7.92
C THR A 474 15.38 38.88 -9.16
N THR A 475 16.33 37.98 -9.44
CA THR A 475 16.36 37.30 -10.76
C THR A 475 16.11 35.79 -10.77
N THR A 476 15.99 35.07 -9.64
CA THR A 476 15.74 33.61 -9.69
C THR A 476 14.68 33.17 -8.69
N SER A 477 13.55 32.63 -9.19
CA SER A 477 12.50 32.02 -8.38
C SER A 477 12.68 30.49 -8.38
N ILE A 478 12.99 29.92 -7.22
CA ILE A 478 13.23 28.47 -7.07
C ILE A 478 11.99 27.82 -6.43
N PHE A 479 11.45 26.78 -7.08
CA PHE A 479 10.37 25.96 -6.54
C PHE A 479 10.88 24.55 -6.29
N ILE A 480 10.74 24.03 -5.08
CA ILE A 480 11.20 22.68 -4.72
C ILE A 480 9.97 21.82 -4.40
N MET A 481 9.85 20.69 -5.10
CA MET A 481 8.82 19.67 -4.86
C MET A 481 7.38 20.25 -4.76
N PRO A 482 6.92 21.08 -5.72
CA PRO A 482 5.66 21.83 -5.62
C PRO A 482 4.40 20.97 -5.57
N GLN A 483 4.50 19.67 -5.88
CA GLN A 483 3.37 18.73 -5.92
C GLN A 483 3.47 17.64 -4.83
N LEU A 484 4.37 17.80 -3.85
CA LEU A 484 4.58 16.80 -2.81
C LEU A 484 3.35 16.68 -1.92
N GLN A 485 2.78 15.48 -1.86
CA GLN A 485 1.59 15.13 -1.09
C GLN A 485 1.94 14.26 0.11
N GLN A 486 2.93 13.38 -0.01
CA GLN A 486 3.32 12.44 1.04
C GLN A 486 4.81 12.55 1.33
N LEU A 487 5.15 12.75 2.59
CA LEU A 487 6.52 12.74 3.09
C LEU A 487 6.63 11.78 4.28
N GLU A 488 7.47 10.77 4.11
CA GLU A 488 7.77 9.79 5.16
C GLU A 488 9.27 9.82 5.46
N ILE A 489 9.62 9.95 6.74
CA ILE A 489 10.99 9.90 7.24
C ILE A 489 11.01 8.91 8.41
N ALA A 490 11.66 7.78 8.22
CA ALA A 490 11.74 6.70 9.19
C ALA A 490 13.19 6.34 9.49
N ASP A 491 13.50 6.01 10.74
CA ASP A 491 14.81 5.46 11.16
C ASP A 491 16.02 6.32 10.71
N CYS A 492 15.89 7.65 10.80
CA CYS A 492 16.95 8.61 10.47
C CYS A 492 17.49 9.27 11.76
N PRO A 493 18.34 8.57 12.56
CA PRO A 493 18.69 9.01 13.90
C PRO A 493 19.61 10.24 13.94
N LEU A 494 20.38 10.53 12.88
CA LEU A 494 21.32 11.64 12.83
C LEU A 494 20.73 12.94 12.27
N LEU A 495 19.55 12.87 11.65
CA LEU A 495 18.90 14.02 11.00
C LEU A 495 18.61 15.12 12.03
N ARG A 496 19.16 16.32 11.77
CA ARG A 496 19.10 17.44 12.74
C ARG A 496 17.91 18.37 12.55
N ALA A 497 17.50 18.61 11.30
CA ALA A 497 16.42 19.54 10.94
C ALA A 497 15.73 19.11 9.65
N LEU A 498 14.52 19.62 9.42
CA LEU A 498 13.80 19.52 8.14
C LEU A 498 13.90 20.86 7.40
N PRO A 499 13.99 20.85 6.07
CA PRO A 499 14.14 22.08 5.29
C PRO A 499 12.83 22.89 5.19
N ASP A 500 12.94 24.21 5.20
CA ASP A 500 11.80 25.14 5.22
C ASP A 500 10.84 25.01 4.03
N TYR A 501 11.35 24.60 2.86
CA TYR A 501 10.51 24.42 1.67
C TYR A 501 9.49 23.28 1.83
N VAL A 502 9.62 22.39 2.83
CA VAL A 502 8.56 21.43 3.19
C VAL A 502 7.29 22.16 3.61
N LEU A 503 7.39 23.35 4.19
CA LEU A 503 6.25 24.21 4.55
C LEU A 503 5.55 24.82 3.33
N ALA A 504 6.27 24.97 2.21
CA ALA A 504 5.72 25.47 0.96
C ALA A 504 5.07 24.35 0.11
N ALA A 505 5.21 23.10 0.51
CA ALA A 505 4.64 21.96 -0.20
C ALA A 505 3.13 21.81 0.04
N SER A 506 2.43 21.22 -0.92
CA SER A 506 1.00 20.88 -0.80
C SER A 506 0.79 19.54 -0.07
N LEU A 507 1.47 19.38 1.07
CA LEU A 507 1.57 18.12 1.79
C LEU A 507 0.21 17.73 2.40
N GLN A 508 -0.18 16.47 2.21
CA GLN A 508 -1.38 15.83 2.76
C GLN A 508 -1.04 14.90 3.92
N GLU A 509 0.12 14.26 3.88
CA GLU A 509 0.55 13.28 4.87
C GLU A 509 2.02 13.50 5.24
N LEU A 510 2.29 13.64 6.54
CA LEU A 510 3.63 13.75 7.09
C LEU A 510 3.83 12.69 8.17
N LYS A 511 4.84 11.84 7.98
CA LYS A 511 5.16 10.72 8.85
C LYS A 511 6.62 10.79 9.30
N LEU A 512 6.84 10.91 10.61
CA LEU A 512 8.17 10.95 11.22
C LEU A 512 8.31 9.80 12.22
N TYR A 513 9.11 8.78 11.89
CA TYR A 513 9.38 7.61 12.74
C TYR A 513 10.86 7.55 13.14
N HIS A 514 11.14 7.32 14.42
CA HIS A 514 12.50 7.08 14.95
C HIS A 514 13.56 8.16 14.60
N CYS A 515 13.16 9.43 14.49
CA CYS A 515 14.06 10.56 14.22
C CYS A 515 14.61 11.18 15.52
N ARG A 516 15.62 10.55 16.13
CA ARG A 516 16.05 10.85 17.51
C ARG A 516 16.79 12.18 17.71
N ASN A 517 17.45 12.72 16.69
CA ASN A 517 18.18 14.00 16.79
C ASN A 517 17.38 15.20 16.25
N LEU A 518 16.14 15.00 15.81
CA LEU A 518 15.28 16.05 15.28
C LEU A 518 14.68 16.89 16.42
N LYS A 519 15.49 17.80 16.98
CA LYS A 519 15.15 18.55 18.19
C LYS A 519 14.06 19.62 17.99
N VAL A 520 14.00 20.20 16.80
CA VAL A 520 13.06 21.28 16.46
C VAL A 520 12.28 20.84 15.24
N LEU A 521 10.95 20.80 15.39
CA LEU A 521 10.06 20.65 14.25
C LEU A 521 9.84 22.03 13.62
N PRO A 522 9.81 22.13 12.28
CA PRO A 522 9.43 23.37 11.62
C PRO A 522 7.97 23.74 11.97
N PRO A 523 7.49 24.95 11.64
CA PRO A 523 6.12 25.40 11.89
C PRO A 523 5.08 24.66 11.03
N LEU A 524 4.87 23.37 11.32
CA LEU A 524 4.01 22.45 10.59
C LEU A 524 2.55 22.91 10.55
N GLY A 525 2.11 23.73 11.51
CA GLY A 525 0.75 24.30 11.51
C GLY A 525 0.44 25.22 10.33
N ARG A 526 1.47 25.71 9.61
CA ARG A 526 1.30 26.49 8.37
C ARG A 526 0.90 25.64 7.16
N LEU A 527 0.98 24.31 7.24
CA LEU A 527 0.68 23.43 6.12
C LEU A 527 -0.83 23.44 5.81
N PRO A 528 -1.26 24.02 4.66
CA PRO A 528 -2.67 24.30 4.40
C PRO A 528 -3.48 23.06 4.00
N ASN A 529 -2.81 21.99 3.59
CA ASN A 529 -3.44 20.78 3.05
C ASN A 529 -3.17 19.52 3.88
N LEU A 530 -2.48 19.63 5.01
CA LEU A 530 -2.10 18.48 5.82
C LEU A 530 -3.34 17.83 6.42
N GLU A 531 -3.59 16.56 6.10
CA GLU A 531 -4.72 15.77 6.57
C GLU A 531 -4.31 14.75 7.64
N SER A 532 -3.08 14.22 7.57
CA SER A 532 -2.53 13.26 8.53
C SER A 532 -1.12 13.66 8.97
N LEU A 533 -0.90 13.66 10.29
CA LEU A 533 0.40 13.88 10.92
C LEU A 533 0.71 12.74 11.89
N GLU A 534 1.84 12.06 11.69
CA GLU A 534 2.31 11.00 12.59
C GLU A 534 3.71 11.30 13.12
N LEU A 535 3.83 11.31 14.45
CA LEU A 535 5.09 11.49 15.17
C LEU A 535 5.34 10.26 16.06
N TYR A 536 6.34 9.46 15.72
CA TYR A 536 6.73 8.26 16.48
C TYR A 536 8.20 8.28 16.86
N MET A 537 8.51 8.19 18.16
CA MET A 537 9.91 8.19 18.65
C MET A 537 10.77 9.32 18.07
N VAL A 538 10.20 10.51 17.87
CA VAL A 538 10.92 11.72 17.47
C VAL A 538 11.61 12.31 18.71
N GLY A 539 12.92 12.50 18.66
CA GLY A 539 13.71 12.86 19.85
C GLY A 539 14.01 14.35 19.96
N GLY A 540 14.03 14.87 21.19
CA GLY A 540 14.36 16.28 21.46
C GLY A 540 13.17 17.26 21.45
N VAL A 541 12.00 16.83 20.99
CA VAL A 541 10.75 17.60 21.06
C VAL A 541 10.26 17.64 22.50
N ARG A 542 10.54 18.74 23.20
CA ARG A 542 10.10 18.95 24.59
C ARG A 542 8.74 19.61 24.72
N ARG A 543 8.40 20.45 23.74
CA ARG A 543 7.15 21.20 23.70
C ARG A 543 6.58 21.27 22.30
N LEU A 544 5.25 21.28 22.21
CA LEU A 544 4.49 21.60 21.01
C LEU A 544 3.86 22.99 21.22
N ASP A 545 4.60 24.03 20.86
CA ASP A 545 4.33 25.44 21.16
C ASP A 545 3.81 26.24 19.95
N ALA A 546 3.70 27.57 20.11
CA ALA A 546 3.33 28.50 19.03
C ALA A 546 4.22 28.35 17.78
N GLY A 547 5.49 27.96 17.94
CA GLY A 547 6.43 27.69 16.86
C GLY A 547 5.99 26.48 16.04
N PHE A 548 5.62 25.37 16.68
CA PHE A 548 5.06 24.20 16.00
C PHE A 548 3.75 24.53 15.25
N LEU A 549 2.87 25.33 15.87
CA LEU A 549 1.62 25.79 15.26
C LEU A 549 1.85 26.83 14.14
N GLY A 550 3.03 27.43 14.08
CA GLY A 550 3.40 28.43 13.09
C GLY A 550 2.76 29.81 13.30
N ILE A 551 2.37 30.12 14.53
CA ILE A 551 1.63 31.33 14.92
C ILE A 551 2.52 32.43 15.55
N GLU A 552 3.81 32.18 15.75
CA GLU A 552 4.77 33.13 16.38
C GLU A 552 4.91 34.48 15.65
N GLU A 553 4.82 34.51 14.31
CA GLU A 553 5.03 35.74 13.51
C GLU A 553 3.86 36.74 13.57
N VAL A 554 2.73 36.35 14.14
CA VAL A 554 1.53 37.21 14.22
C VAL A 554 1.64 38.20 15.37
N GLU A 555 2.35 37.84 16.44
CA GLU A 555 2.50 38.68 17.64
C GLU A 555 3.29 39.98 17.36
N ASN A 556 4.10 40.01 16.29
CA ASN A 556 4.94 41.15 15.92
C ASN A 556 4.47 41.89 14.66
N ALA A 557 3.38 41.46 14.03
CA ALA A 557 2.80 42.18 12.91
C ALA A 557 2.07 43.42 13.46
N ASN A 558 2.49 44.62 13.04
CA ASN A 558 1.70 45.84 13.19
C ASN A 558 0.41 45.68 12.36
N ILE A 559 -0.58 44.99 12.91
CA ILE A 559 -1.91 44.89 12.33
C ILE A 559 -2.52 46.28 12.46
N ASN A 560 -2.72 46.95 11.32
CA ASN A 560 -3.44 48.22 11.27
C ASN A 560 -4.81 48.04 11.95
N GLU A 561 -5.18 48.96 12.83
CA GLU A 561 -6.49 48.98 13.50
C GLU A 561 -7.62 48.76 12.47
N GLY A 562 -8.26 47.58 12.50
CA GLY A 562 -9.49 47.32 11.75
C GLY A 562 -9.60 45.97 11.02
N GLU A 563 -8.52 45.22 10.78
CA GLU A 563 -8.61 43.88 10.15
C GLU A 563 -8.38 42.76 11.17
N ILE A 564 -9.42 41.97 11.46
CA ILE A 564 -9.32 40.76 12.29
C ILE A 564 -8.58 39.69 11.46
N ALA A 565 -7.30 39.47 11.74
CA ALA A 565 -6.58 38.33 11.19
C ALA A 565 -7.18 37.02 11.74
N ARG A 566 -7.89 36.27 10.91
CA ARG A 566 -8.31 34.90 11.22
C ARG A 566 -7.15 33.96 10.89
N ILE A 567 -6.42 33.52 11.91
CA ILE A 567 -5.34 32.55 11.74
C ILE A 567 -5.89 31.16 12.00
N THR A 568 -5.59 30.23 11.10
CA THR A 568 -5.97 28.83 11.26
C THR A 568 -4.73 27.96 11.14
N ALA A 569 -4.28 27.39 12.25
CA ALA A 569 -3.24 26.38 12.27
C ALA A 569 -3.85 25.02 11.94
N PHE A 570 -3.20 24.24 11.07
CA PHE A 570 -3.66 22.92 10.63
C PHE A 570 -5.12 22.90 10.11
N PRO A 571 -5.46 23.69 9.09
CA PRO A 571 -6.85 23.92 8.66
C PRO A 571 -7.58 22.66 8.18
N LYS A 572 -6.88 21.63 7.70
CA LYS A 572 -7.45 20.39 7.16
C LYS A 572 -7.04 19.12 7.90
N LEU A 573 -6.36 19.23 9.05
CA LEU A 573 -5.86 18.07 9.76
C LEU A 573 -7.02 17.24 10.30
N LYS A 574 -7.07 15.96 9.91
CA LYS A 574 -8.11 14.99 10.29
C LYS A 574 -7.58 13.98 11.30
N SER A 575 -6.32 13.56 11.15
CA SER A 575 -5.69 12.58 12.03
C SER A 575 -4.36 13.11 12.57
N PHE A 576 -4.18 13.02 13.88
CA PHE A 576 -2.92 13.34 14.55
C PHE A 576 -2.53 12.21 15.49
N LEU A 577 -1.41 11.55 15.20
CA LEU A 577 -0.87 10.44 15.99
C LEU A 577 0.46 10.85 16.62
N ILE A 578 0.53 10.76 17.94
CA ILE A 578 1.73 11.00 18.74
C ILE A 578 2.04 9.72 19.50
N ARG A 579 3.19 9.10 19.24
CA ARG A 579 3.57 7.84 19.89
C ARG A 579 5.03 7.92 20.37
N GLU A 580 5.28 7.51 21.61
CA GLU A 580 6.63 7.38 22.17
C GLU A 580 7.47 8.69 22.14
N LEU A 581 6.83 9.86 22.26
CA LEU A 581 7.54 11.13 22.49
C LEU A 581 7.92 11.27 23.98
N TYR A 582 8.97 10.55 24.39
CA TYR A 582 9.35 10.43 25.80
C TYR A 582 9.77 11.73 26.49
N GLN A 583 10.17 12.74 25.73
CA GLN A 583 10.62 14.05 26.24
C GLN A 583 9.54 15.14 26.19
N LEU A 584 8.35 14.83 25.67
CA LEU A 584 7.26 15.79 25.56
C LEU A 584 6.74 16.14 26.97
N GLU A 585 7.06 17.33 27.45
CA GLU A 585 6.67 17.86 28.75
C GLU A 585 5.42 18.74 28.64
N GLU A 586 5.38 19.59 27.60
CA GLU A 586 4.39 20.64 27.42
C GLU A 586 3.71 20.54 26.05
N TRP A 587 2.39 20.62 26.04
CA TRP A 587 1.62 20.82 24.82
C TRP A 587 0.67 22.00 25.05
N ASP A 588 1.20 23.20 24.87
CA ASP A 588 0.46 24.45 25.02
C ASP A 588 0.80 25.39 23.87
N GLY A 589 -0.23 25.86 23.18
CA GLY A 589 -0.09 26.71 21.99
C GLY A 589 -0.30 28.19 22.26
N ILE A 590 -0.76 28.56 23.45
CA ILE A 590 -1.16 29.93 23.78
C ILE A 590 -0.77 30.15 25.24
N GLU A 591 0.48 30.52 25.50
CA GLU A 591 0.83 31.08 26.81
C GLU A 591 -0.12 32.25 27.05
N ARG A 592 -0.98 32.12 28.07
CA ARG A 592 -1.72 33.24 28.66
C ARG A 592 -0.75 34.39 28.96
N ARG A 593 -0.68 35.34 28.05
CA ARG A 593 -0.40 36.76 28.31
C ARG A 593 -1.61 37.46 27.68
N VAL A 594 -2.45 38.21 28.37
CA VAL A 594 -2.27 39.18 29.43
C VAL A 594 -3.65 39.29 30.09
N GLY A 595 -3.73 39.54 31.40
CA GLY A 595 -4.98 40.05 31.94
C GLY A 595 -5.20 41.44 31.39
N GLU A 596 -6.13 41.65 30.46
CA GLU A 596 -6.76 42.95 30.24
C GLU A 596 -7.95 42.80 29.28
N GLU A 597 -9.02 43.47 29.68
CA GLU A 597 -10.28 43.64 28.99
C GLU A 597 -10.09 44.51 27.75
N ASP A 598 -9.43 44.04 26.69
CA ASP A 598 -9.39 44.79 25.42
C ASP A 598 -9.73 43.92 24.20
N ALA A 599 -10.86 44.28 23.59
CA ALA A 599 -11.54 43.58 22.52
C ALA A 599 -10.93 43.85 21.13
N THR A 600 -9.69 43.41 20.92
CA THR A 600 -9.11 43.22 19.57
C THR A 600 -8.57 41.80 19.40
N THR A 601 -9.34 40.82 19.86
CA THR A 601 -8.97 39.40 19.91
C THR A 601 -8.89 38.77 18.53
N THR A 602 -7.66 38.63 18.01
CA THR A 602 -7.31 37.72 16.91
C THR A 602 -7.97 36.36 17.15
N SER A 603 -8.89 35.96 16.27
CA SER A 603 -9.57 34.66 16.36
C SER A 603 -8.64 33.57 15.79
N ILE A 604 -7.93 32.87 16.67
CA ILE A 604 -7.05 31.75 16.31
C ILE A 604 -7.85 30.44 16.35
N PHE A 605 -7.87 29.72 15.23
CA PHE A 605 -8.47 28.38 15.13
C PHE A 605 -7.35 27.33 14.99
N ILE A 606 -7.32 26.33 15.86
CA ILE A 606 -6.28 25.28 15.83
C ILE A 606 -6.98 23.96 15.51
N MET A 607 -6.52 23.27 14.46
CA MET A 607 -6.98 21.93 14.05
C MET A 607 -8.53 21.79 13.96
N PRO A 608 -9.24 22.67 13.24
CA PRO A 608 -10.71 22.72 13.26
C PRO A 608 -11.42 21.51 12.64
N GLN A 609 -10.70 20.62 11.95
CA GLN A 609 -11.23 19.43 11.28
C GLN A 609 -10.74 18.12 11.91
N LEU A 610 -10.09 18.16 13.08
CA LEU A 610 -9.51 16.99 13.72
C LEU A 610 -10.61 15.98 14.08
N GLN A 611 -10.49 14.75 13.59
CA GLN A 611 -11.43 13.65 13.81
C GLN A 611 -10.83 12.58 14.71
N GLN A 612 -9.52 12.33 14.58
CA GLN A 612 -8.81 11.31 15.34
C GLN A 612 -7.58 11.91 16.01
N LEU A 613 -7.47 11.71 17.32
CA LEU A 613 -6.28 12.03 18.10
C LEU A 613 -5.84 10.80 18.89
N GLU A 614 -4.61 10.35 18.65
CA GLU A 614 -4.00 9.28 19.42
C GLU A 614 -2.70 9.78 20.08
N ILE A 615 -2.58 9.56 21.39
CA ILE A 615 -1.36 9.83 22.15
C ILE A 615 -0.97 8.57 22.91
N ALA A 616 0.14 7.94 22.54
CA ALA A 616 0.65 6.75 23.20
C ALA A 616 2.05 6.97 23.77
N HIS A 617 2.33 6.40 24.94
CA HIS A 617 3.67 6.34 25.55
C HIS A 617 4.38 7.71 25.66
N CYS A 618 3.65 8.76 26.06
CA CYS A 618 4.19 10.08 26.37
C CYS A 618 4.16 10.33 27.90
N PRO A 619 5.13 9.79 28.66
CA PRO A 619 5.05 9.75 30.12
C PRO A 619 5.22 11.11 30.81
N LEU A 620 5.88 12.10 30.17
CA LEU A 620 6.16 13.42 30.78
C LEU A 620 5.07 14.46 30.53
N LEU A 621 4.15 14.20 29.59
CA LEU A 621 3.08 15.11 29.21
C LEU A 621 2.13 15.35 30.39
N ARG A 622 1.95 16.62 30.77
CA ARG A 622 1.19 16.98 31.99
C ARG A 622 -0.28 17.34 31.76
N ALA A 623 -0.58 17.97 30.63
CA ALA A 623 -1.92 18.45 30.28
C ALA A 623 -2.12 18.39 28.75
N LEU A 624 -3.38 18.37 28.32
CA LEU A 624 -3.78 18.59 26.93
C LEU A 624 -4.36 20.00 26.78
N PRO A 625 -4.15 20.68 25.64
CA PRO A 625 -4.64 22.02 25.45
C PRO A 625 -6.16 22.07 25.21
N ASP A 626 -6.82 23.13 25.68
CA ASP A 626 -8.28 23.30 25.58
C ASP A 626 -8.79 23.38 24.13
N TYR A 627 -7.96 23.80 23.18
CA TYR A 627 -8.36 23.84 21.76
C TYR A 627 -8.52 22.45 21.12
N VAL A 628 -8.08 21.35 21.77
CA VAL A 628 -8.42 19.98 21.37
C VAL A 628 -9.95 19.74 21.46
N LEU A 629 -10.68 20.63 22.14
CA LEU A 629 -12.15 20.63 22.21
C LEU A 629 -12.83 21.15 20.92
N ALA A 630 -12.08 21.50 19.87
CA ALA A 630 -12.64 21.96 18.59
C ALA A 630 -13.55 20.88 17.95
N ALA A 631 -14.73 21.28 17.51
CA ALA A 631 -15.96 20.48 17.49
C ALA A 631 -16.10 19.33 16.44
N SER A 632 -15.02 18.69 15.99
CA SER A 632 -15.08 17.57 15.03
C SER A 632 -14.54 16.23 15.53
N LEU A 633 -13.97 16.18 16.75
CA LEU A 633 -13.30 14.97 17.25
C LEU A 633 -14.28 13.80 17.40
N GLN A 634 -13.94 12.65 16.80
CA GLN A 634 -14.72 11.41 16.81
C GLN A 634 -14.03 10.33 17.66
N GLU A 635 -12.70 10.27 17.62
CA GLU A 635 -11.91 9.28 18.34
C GLU A 635 -10.79 9.94 19.13
N LEU A 636 -10.73 9.65 20.43
CA LEU A 636 -9.62 10.04 21.30
C LEU A 636 -9.07 8.81 22.01
N GLU A 637 -7.78 8.54 21.81
CA GLU A 637 -7.09 7.43 22.43
C GLU A 637 -5.83 7.88 23.16
N LEU A 638 -5.77 7.59 24.46
CA LEU A 638 -4.64 7.91 25.34
C LEU A 638 -4.09 6.63 25.96
N TYR A 639 -2.85 6.27 25.63
CA TYR A 639 -2.16 5.08 26.15
C TYR A 639 -0.88 5.47 26.88
N HIS A 640 -0.65 4.92 28.07
CA HIS A 640 0.61 5.06 28.81
C HIS A 640 1.10 6.51 29.06
N CYS A 641 0.19 7.47 29.25
CA CYS A 641 0.49 8.87 29.56
C CYS A 641 0.41 9.12 31.08
N ARG A 642 1.42 8.66 31.82
CA ARG A 642 1.36 8.51 33.30
C ARG A 642 1.38 9.81 34.11
N ASN A 643 1.90 10.91 33.56
CA ASN A 643 1.90 12.22 34.24
C ASN A 643 0.79 13.15 33.74
N LEU A 644 -0.09 12.66 32.86
CA LEU A 644 -1.21 13.44 32.37
C LEU A 644 -2.28 13.50 33.46
N GLU A 645 -2.25 14.55 34.28
CA GLU A 645 -3.08 14.69 35.48
C GLU A 645 -4.46 15.28 35.19
N VAL A 646 -4.53 16.18 34.19
CA VAL A 646 -5.72 16.96 33.84
C VAL A 646 -6.11 16.71 32.39
N LEU A 647 -7.38 16.38 32.17
CA LEU A 647 -8.00 16.35 30.84
C LEU A 647 -8.90 17.58 30.66
N PRO A 648 -8.98 18.15 29.45
CA PRO A 648 -9.93 19.21 29.16
C PRO A 648 -11.38 18.69 29.25
N PRO A 649 -12.41 19.57 29.26
CA PRO A 649 -13.84 19.22 29.32
C PRO A 649 -14.38 18.37 28.13
N LEU A 650 -13.93 17.12 28.00
CA LEU A 650 -14.26 16.23 26.87
C LEU A 650 -15.75 15.92 26.76
N GLY A 651 -16.51 16.01 27.86
CA GLY A 651 -17.96 15.78 27.86
C GLY A 651 -18.76 16.74 26.98
N ARG A 652 -18.18 17.90 26.63
CA ARG A 652 -18.77 18.90 25.72
C ARG A 652 -18.64 18.52 24.24
N LEU A 653 -17.82 17.52 23.90
CA LEU A 653 -17.56 17.14 22.52
C LEU A 653 -18.82 16.51 21.88
N PRO A 654 -19.47 17.16 20.90
CA PRO A 654 -20.75 16.70 20.36
C PRO A 654 -20.63 15.49 19.43
N ASN A 655 -19.41 15.22 18.93
CA ASN A 655 -19.15 14.21 17.91
C ASN A 655 -18.29 13.03 18.39
N LEU A 656 -17.85 13.03 19.66
CA LEU A 656 -16.97 11.98 20.17
C LEU A 656 -17.73 10.64 20.25
N GLU A 657 -17.27 9.66 19.49
CA GLU A 657 -17.85 8.32 19.40
C GLU A 657 -17.05 7.28 20.19
N SER A 658 -15.73 7.45 20.27
CA SER A 658 -14.81 6.54 20.96
C SER A 658 -13.85 7.29 21.86
N LEU A 659 -13.82 6.91 23.14
CA LEU A 659 -12.85 7.39 24.12
C LEU A 659 -12.15 6.19 24.76
N LYS A 660 -10.82 6.14 24.63
CA LYS A 660 -10.00 5.07 25.21
C LYS A 660 -8.92 5.67 26.10
N LEU A 661 -8.92 5.29 27.37
CA LEU A 661 -7.96 5.71 28.39
C LEU A 661 -7.27 4.46 28.95
N TYR A 662 -5.98 4.31 28.70
CA TYR A 662 -5.19 3.18 29.19
C TYR A 662 -3.92 3.69 29.90
N MET A 663 -3.74 3.34 31.18
CA MET A 663 -2.55 3.69 31.96
C MET A 663 -2.20 5.19 31.92
N VAL A 664 -3.22 6.04 32.08
CA VAL A 664 -3.10 7.51 32.15
C VAL A 664 -3.07 7.98 33.62
N GLY A 665 -2.39 9.08 33.90
CA GLY A 665 -2.21 9.67 35.24
C GLY A 665 -3.37 10.49 35.79
N VAL A 666 -4.56 10.42 35.17
CA VAL A 666 -5.68 11.29 35.53
C VAL A 666 -6.13 11.00 36.96
N ARG A 667 -6.19 12.05 37.79
CA ARG A 667 -6.57 11.94 39.21
C ARG A 667 -8.07 12.03 39.45
N ARG A 668 -8.77 12.81 38.64
CA ARG A 668 -10.21 13.05 38.79
C ARG A 668 -10.92 12.98 37.45
N LEU A 669 -12.04 12.28 37.42
CA LEU A 669 -13.03 12.31 36.35
C LEU A 669 -14.32 12.90 36.94
N ASP A 670 -14.32 14.22 37.10
CA ASP A 670 -15.31 15.02 37.83
C ASP A 670 -16.23 15.82 36.89
N ALA A 671 -17.03 16.73 37.45
CA ALA A 671 -17.89 17.64 36.70
C ALA A 671 -17.13 18.46 35.64
N GLY A 672 -15.86 18.78 35.86
CA GLY A 672 -15.00 19.50 34.91
C GLY A 672 -14.69 18.66 33.67
N PHE A 673 -14.35 17.38 33.85
CA PHE A 673 -14.18 16.43 32.75
C PHE A 673 -15.48 16.25 31.92
N LEU A 674 -16.63 16.20 32.61
CA LEU A 674 -17.95 16.13 31.96
C LEU A 674 -18.36 17.48 31.32
N GLY A 675 -17.69 18.58 31.69
CA GLY A 675 -17.98 19.93 31.21
C GLY A 675 -19.25 20.56 31.78
N ILE A 676 -19.65 20.14 32.99
CA ILE A 676 -20.93 20.49 33.65
C ILE A 676 -20.76 21.64 34.67
N GLU A 677 -19.54 22.01 35.06
CA GLU A 677 -19.26 23.02 36.10
C GLU A 677 -19.87 24.42 35.85
N GLU A 678 -20.00 24.86 34.60
CA GLU A 678 -20.64 26.15 34.29
C GLU A 678 -22.16 26.14 34.47
N VAL A 679 -22.80 24.97 34.59
CA VAL A 679 -24.25 24.86 34.79
C VAL A 679 -24.64 25.10 36.24
N GLU A 680 -23.76 24.78 37.20
CA GLU A 680 -24.02 25.03 38.63
C GLU A 680 -24.04 26.53 38.97
N ASN A 681 -23.41 27.39 38.15
CA ASN A 681 -23.36 28.85 38.34
C ASN A 681 -24.36 29.65 37.48
N ALA A 682 -25.13 28.99 36.62
CA ALA A 682 -26.20 29.65 35.89
C ALA A 682 -27.39 29.84 36.83
N ASN A 683 -27.78 31.08 37.09
CA ASN A 683 -29.08 31.41 37.69
C ASN A 683 -30.19 30.93 36.74
N ILE A 684 -30.58 29.66 36.87
CA ILE A 684 -31.71 29.08 36.15
C ILE A 684 -32.96 29.70 36.77
N ASN A 685 -33.52 30.71 36.10
CA ASN A 685 -34.83 31.26 36.44
C ASN A 685 -35.86 30.13 36.41
N GLU A 686 -36.72 30.10 37.44
CA GLU A 686 -37.77 29.10 37.68
C GLU A 686 -38.51 28.70 36.38
N GLY A 687 -38.34 27.44 35.94
CA GLY A 687 -39.26 26.79 34.99
C GLY A 687 -38.66 26.00 33.83
N GLU A 688 -37.39 26.20 33.46
CA GLU A 688 -36.76 25.40 32.39
C GLU A 688 -35.83 24.32 32.97
N ILE A 689 -36.20 23.05 32.78
CA ILE A 689 -35.34 21.90 33.09
C ILE A 689 -34.17 21.93 32.11
N ALA A 690 -33.03 22.47 32.50
CA ALA A 690 -31.80 22.40 31.71
C ALA A 690 -31.37 20.92 31.57
N ARG A 691 -31.67 20.30 30.43
CA ARG A 691 -31.21 18.95 30.10
C ARG A 691 -29.73 19.01 29.71
N VAL A 692 -28.84 18.88 30.69
CA VAL A 692 -27.40 18.78 30.42
C VAL A 692 -27.09 17.36 29.95
N THR A 693 -26.60 17.22 28.72
CA THR A 693 -26.16 15.94 28.17
C THR A 693 -24.66 15.96 27.95
N ALA A 694 -23.92 15.15 28.71
CA ALA A 694 -22.48 14.94 28.48
C ALA A 694 -22.28 13.74 27.55
N PHE A 695 -21.33 13.85 26.61
CA PHE A 695 -20.99 12.79 25.65
C PHE A 695 -22.19 12.28 24.82
N PRO A 696 -22.87 13.13 24.05
CA PRO A 696 -24.14 12.79 23.41
C PRO A 696 -24.07 11.65 22.37
N LYS A 697 -22.90 11.42 21.75
CA LYS A 697 -22.69 10.40 20.70
C LYS A 697 -21.71 9.28 21.09
N LEU A 698 -21.23 9.25 22.33
CA LEU A 698 -20.20 8.29 22.74
C LEU A 698 -20.78 6.87 22.71
N LYS A 699 -20.19 6.01 21.88
CA LYS A 699 -20.57 4.59 21.71
C LYS A 699 -19.62 3.67 22.47
N THR A 700 -18.33 4.01 22.48
CA THR A 700 -17.28 3.21 23.11
C THR A 700 -16.55 4.03 24.16
N PHE A 701 -16.56 3.53 25.40
CA PHE A 701 -15.75 4.07 26.47
C PHE A 701 -14.92 2.96 27.11
N LEU A 702 -13.61 2.98 26.87
CA LEU A 702 -12.67 2.06 27.49
C LEU A 702 -11.81 2.79 28.50
N ILE A 703 -11.80 2.29 29.73
CA ILE A 703 -10.88 2.70 30.77
C ILE A 703 -10.14 1.46 31.25
N ARG A 704 -8.82 1.53 31.33
CA ARG A 704 -8.05 0.44 31.92
C ARG A 704 -6.79 0.93 32.61
N GLU A 705 -6.50 0.38 33.79
CA GLU A 705 -5.25 0.60 34.55
C GLU A 705 -4.98 2.08 34.91
N LEU A 706 -6.02 2.86 35.26
CA LEU A 706 -5.89 4.24 35.80
C LEU A 706 -5.52 4.22 37.29
N TYR A 707 -4.27 3.93 37.64
CA TYR A 707 -3.85 3.73 39.04
C TYR A 707 -3.88 4.97 39.94
N GLN A 708 -3.92 6.18 39.38
CA GLN A 708 -3.93 7.45 40.13
C GLN A 708 -5.33 8.05 40.30
N LEU A 709 -6.38 7.36 39.81
CA LEU A 709 -7.74 7.86 39.87
C LEU A 709 -8.27 7.84 41.31
N GLU A 710 -8.47 9.03 41.89
CA GLU A 710 -8.96 9.26 43.25
C GLU A 710 -10.47 9.51 43.27
N GLU A 711 -11.00 10.18 42.24
CA GLU A 711 -12.40 10.64 42.19
C GLU A 711 -13.02 10.33 40.82
N TRP A 712 -14.22 9.76 40.83
CA TRP A 712 -15.02 9.54 39.62
C TRP A 712 -16.50 9.79 39.94
N ASP A 713 -17.06 10.87 39.38
CA ASP A 713 -18.45 11.30 39.62
C ASP A 713 -19.51 10.39 38.97
N GLY A 714 -19.10 9.30 38.32
CA GLY A 714 -19.98 8.27 37.81
C GLY A 714 -20.84 8.70 36.61
N ILE A 715 -21.78 7.83 36.23
CA ILE A 715 -22.67 7.97 35.06
C ILE A 715 -24.05 8.58 35.44
N GLU A 716 -24.35 8.73 36.73
CA GLU A 716 -25.59 9.38 37.18
C GLU A 716 -25.32 10.23 38.43
N ARG A 717 -25.40 11.55 38.28
CA ARG A 717 -25.55 12.47 39.41
C ARG A 717 -27.02 12.91 39.43
N ARG A 718 -27.84 12.31 40.29
CA ARG A 718 -29.16 12.89 40.63
C ARG A 718 -28.91 14.05 41.57
N VAL A 719 -29.14 15.27 41.10
CA VAL A 719 -29.16 16.44 41.97
C VAL A 719 -30.60 16.59 42.50
N GLY A 720 -30.78 16.34 43.80
CA GLY A 720 -32.01 16.63 44.56
C GLY A 720 -32.60 15.45 45.35
N GLU A 721 -32.23 15.33 46.62
CA GLU A 721 -33.21 15.03 47.67
C GLU A 721 -33.60 16.39 48.26
N GLU A 722 -34.91 16.66 48.35
CA GLU A 722 -35.52 17.85 48.96
C GLU A 722 -35.44 19.17 48.15
N ASP A 723 -36.10 19.21 46.98
CA ASP A 723 -36.99 20.30 46.50
C ASP A 723 -37.14 20.28 44.96
N ALA A 724 -38.31 20.72 44.48
CA ALA A 724 -38.94 20.34 43.22
C ALA A 724 -38.35 20.93 41.90
N THR A 725 -37.03 20.91 41.72
CA THR A 725 -36.37 21.19 40.41
C THR A 725 -35.31 20.13 40.11
N THR A 726 -35.75 18.98 39.63
CA THR A 726 -34.85 17.86 39.29
C THR A 726 -34.14 18.11 37.95
N THR A 727 -32.94 18.68 37.99
CA THR A 727 -32.04 18.73 36.81
C THR A 727 -31.61 17.30 36.48
N SER A 728 -32.16 16.75 35.38
CA SER A 728 -31.81 15.41 34.91
C SER A 728 -30.58 15.49 34.00
N ILE A 729 -29.41 15.09 34.52
CA ILE A 729 -28.16 15.02 33.76
C ILE A 729 -28.10 13.65 33.07
N PHE A 730 -28.09 13.63 31.74
CA PHE A 730 -27.91 12.40 30.96
C PHE A 730 -26.45 12.25 30.55
N ILE A 731 -25.75 11.29 31.14
CA ILE A 731 -24.34 11.02 30.85
C ILE A 731 -24.27 9.83 29.87
N MET A 732 -23.73 10.06 28.68
CA MET A 732 -23.46 9.03 27.65
C MET A 732 -24.69 8.23 27.15
N PRO A 733 -25.73 8.88 26.59
CA PRO A 733 -27.00 8.23 26.21
C PRO A 733 -26.88 7.18 25.08
N GLN A 734 -25.79 7.17 24.32
CA GLN A 734 -25.59 6.28 23.16
C GLN A 734 -24.56 5.16 23.40
N LEU A 735 -24.13 4.97 24.66
CA LEU A 735 -23.05 4.05 25.02
C LEU A 735 -23.43 2.59 24.72
N GLN A 736 -22.63 1.94 23.88
CA GLN A 736 -22.79 0.53 23.49
C GLN A 736 -21.77 -0.37 24.20
N GLN A 737 -20.56 0.14 24.41
CA GLN A 737 -19.46 -0.57 25.03
C GLN A 737 -18.85 0.27 26.15
N LEU A 738 -18.96 -0.24 27.38
CA LEU A 738 -18.24 0.27 28.54
C LEU A 738 -17.36 -0.84 29.09
N LYS A 739 -16.05 -0.61 29.16
CA LYS A 739 -15.13 -1.55 29.80
C LYS A 739 -14.21 -0.79 30.73
N ILE A 740 -14.29 -1.13 32.01
CA ILE A 740 -13.46 -0.57 33.08
C ILE A 740 -12.72 -1.72 33.74
N ALA A 741 -11.40 -1.74 33.63
CA ALA A 741 -10.55 -2.79 34.20
C ALA A 741 -9.40 -2.20 35.02
N ASP A 742 -9.04 -2.87 36.12
CA ASP A 742 -7.82 -2.60 36.90
C ASP A 742 -7.66 -1.15 37.39
N CYS A 743 -8.76 -0.49 37.76
CA CYS A 743 -8.76 0.87 38.34
C CYS A 743 -9.03 0.81 39.87
N PRO A 744 -8.34 1.61 40.70
CA PRO A 744 -8.52 1.62 42.15
C PRO A 744 -9.74 2.47 42.57
N LEU A 745 -10.92 2.16 42.03
CA LEU A 745 -12.15 2.86 42.38
C LEU A 745 -12.64 2.41 43.77
N GLN A 746 -12.84 3.35 44.69
CA GLN A 746 -13.51 3.10 45.97
C GLN A 746 -14.94 3.64 45.93
N ARG A 747 -15.92 2.77 46.19
CA ARG A 747 -17.27 3.19 46.56
C ARG A 747 -17.56 2.61 47.95
N GLY A 748 -17.56 3.46 48.98
CA GLY A 748 -17.93 3.03 50.33
C GLY A 748 -16.94 2.08 51.03
N GLY A 749 -15.63 2.20 50.80
CA GLY A 749 -14.61 1.55 51.65
C GLY A 749 -14.18 0.13 51.29
N GLU A 750 -14.69 -0.48 50.20
CA GLU A 750 -14.16 -1.77 49.70
C GLU A 750 -13.55 -1.64 48.29
N LYS A 751 -12.39 -2.27 48.08
CA LYS A 751 -11.67 -2.34 46.79
C LYS A 751 -12.36 -3.36 45.88
N VAL A 752 -12.85 -2.95 44.70
CA VAL A 752 -13.52 -3.85 43.75
C VAL A 752 -12.79 -3.84 42.39
N GLY A 753 -12.27 -4.99 41.97
CA GLY A 753 -11.22 -5.12 40.95
C GLY A 753 -11.64 -5.23 39.48
N CYS A 754 -12.92 -5.21 39.10
CA CYS A 754 -13.34 -5.18 37.68
C CYS A 754 -14.84 -4.91 37.54
N TRP A 755 -15.25 -3.97 36.69
CA TRP A 755 -16.65 -3.74 36.33
C TRP A 755 -16.82 -3.89 34.82
N ILE A 756 -17.48 -4.96 34.38
CA ILE A 756 -18.00 -5.09 33.00
C ILE A 756 -19.50 -4.80 33.06
N PHE A 757 -19.89 -3.56 32.78
CA PHE A 757 -21.31 -3.25 32.59
C PHE A 757 -21.72 -3.66 31.17
N ARG A 758 -22.44 -4.76 31.01
CA ARG A 758 -23.28 -4.97 29.82
C ARG A 758 -24.52 -4.08 29.98
N TYR A 759 -24.55 -2.95 29.28
CA TYR A 759 -25.73 -2.08 29.23
C TYR A 759 -26.87 -2.88 28.56
N ARG A 760 -27.85 -3.34 29.34
CA ARG A 760 -29.11 -3.87 28.79
C ARG A 760 -29.97 -2.66 28.45
N ARG A 761 -30.30 -2.47 27.17
CA ARG A 761 -31.38 -1.59 26.74
C ARG A 761 -32.65 -1.95 27.52
N SER A 762 -33.18 -1.02 28.31
CA SER A 762 -34.60 -0.98 28.68
C SER A 762 -35.33 -0.11 27.66
#